data_AF-A0A257ULS9-F1
#
_entry.id   AF-A0A257ULS9-F1
#
_cell.length_a   1.000
_cell.length_b   1.000
_cell.length_c   1.000
_cell.angle_alpha   90.00
_cell.angle_beta   90.00
_cell.angle_gamma   90.00
#
_symmetry.space_group_name_H-M   'P 1'
#
loop_
_entity.id
_entity.type
_entity.pdbx_description
1 polymer ?
#
loop_
_entity_poly.entity_id
_entity_poly.type
_entity_poly.pdbx_seq_one_letter_code
_entity_poly.pdbx_strand_id
1 'polypeptide(L)'
;AIPSGVPGDGIGAADWHAVGGGESGWIAPLPTNPDIVFAGGYGGEISRYDNRTRETWNVMAWPQLADGRATRDLKYRFQWNAPIVIPPNDPQTLYHAAQVLLRSRDQGTTWEVISPDLTRNDPSKQGRSGGPVSKDVTGVEVYDTIFALAESPHENGVIWAGTDDGLVQLTRDGGKSWQNVTPEGFPAWVQVNSIEVSPHDKATAYVAATRYKLDDDKPYLYKTDDYGKSWTKITNGIPDGAFTRVVREDPVRRGLLFAGTETGLYVSFDDGASWRPFQRNLPVVPIADLAVKDGDLVVATQGRSFWILDDLTPLRLWDDRVAASDVHLFPPRPTPRFMAEAPSAQERALPRAVGTNMPAGVIIDFWLKSEPGKGEPVTVEILSQGKVIRTLTSAKKELTGDLEERAREQELRKGQDKPLEIKAGLNRVVWDMRVLEPTLAPKAVFNEGSKAPPKVAPGTYEVRLTAAGKVQTATFEVTPNPTSPATAADLKAQFDLLEAIRDDLSATHETVMAIRDVRAQVLDLGGRAHRLGLGDALEKRAAPLAQELTALELELTNPQIKADEDDLNYEPKLDHDFTYLAGVVASADRGPTAGALGVYRELKGKLDAARGRFQALLAGDVAAFSRAAEAMKLPLIAPAPKIGS
;
A
#
# COMPACT_ATOMS: atom_id res chain seq x y z
N ALA A 1 14.41 1.10 -10.13
CA ALA A 1 13.45 0.58 -9.13
C ALA A 1 12.05 1.04 -9.51
N ILE A 2 11.02 0.23 -9.28
CA ILE A 2 9.61 0.62 -9.47
C ILE A 2 9.01 0.78 -8.05
N PRO A 3 8.45 1.94 -7.69
CA PRO A 3 7.81 2.13 -6.39
C PRO A 3 6.49 1.34 -6.29
N SER A 4 6.09 0.94 -5.08
CA SER A 4 4.75 0.39 -4.81
C SER A 4 3.66 1.47 -4.70
N GLY A 5 4.06 2.75 -4.55
CA GLY A 5 3.16 3.89 -4.59
C GLY A 5 3.91 5.21 -4.75
N VAL A 6 3.28 6.18 -5.40
CA VAL A 6 3.84 7.52 -5.67
C VAL A 6 2.83 8.62 -5.33
N PRO A 7 3.27 9.88 -5.14
CA PRO A 7 2.35 11.02 -5.13
C PRO A 7 1.58 11.10 -6.46
N GLY A 8 0.26 11.31 -6.38
CA GLY A 8 -0.63 11.37 -7.56
C GLY A 8 -1.44 10.08 -7.78
N ASP A 9 -2.11 9.98 -8.93
CA ASP A 9 -3.13 8.96 -9.19
C ASP A 9 -2.58 7.55 -9.51
N GLY A 10 -1.31 7.41 -9.86
CA GLY A 10 -0.71 6.11 -10.20
C GLY A 10 0.75 6.19 -10.65
N ILE A 11 1.36 5.01 -10.82
CA ILE A 11 2.79 4.83 -11.12
C ILE A 11 3.00 4.91 -12.63
N GLY A 12 3.58 6.00 -13.10
CA GLY A 12 3.84 6.29 -14.51
C GLY A 12 5.30 6.11 -14.93
N ALA A 13 5.58 6.50 -16.18
CA ALA A 13 6.93 6.42 -16.76
C ALA A 13 7.98 7.33 -16.08
N ALA A 14 7.53 8.35 -15.35
CA ALA A 14 8.42 9.23 -14.59
C ALA A 14 8.93 8.60 -13.28
N ASP A 15 8.27 7.53 -12.81
CA ASP A 15 8.51 6.93 -11.49
C ASP A 15 9.54 5.79 -11.52
N TRP A 16 10.05 5.44 -12.71
CA TRP A 16 11.10 4.46 -12.89
C TRP A 16 12.11 4.94 -13.94
N HIS A 17 13.31 4.37 -13.91
CA HIS A 17 14.41 4.73 -14.79
C HIS A 17 15.27 3.51 -15.11
N ALA A 18 16.00 3.58 -16.22
CA ALA A 18 16.99 2.57 -16.60
C ALA A 18 18.20 2.62 -15.66
N VAL A 19 18.77 1.45 -15.33
CA VAL A 19 19.83 1.28 -14.33
C VAL A 19 21.07 0.59 -14.90
N GLY A 20 21.36 0.83 -16.18
CA GLY A 20 22.40 0.12 -16.93
C GLY A 20 21.90 -1.20 -17.52
N GLY A 21 22.85 -2.03 -17.97
CA GLY A 21 22.60 -3.32 -18.60
C GLY A 21 22.27 -3.21 -20.08
N GLY A 22 21.76 -4.31 -20.64
CA GLY A 22 21.36 -4.43 -22.04
C GLY A 22 19.89 -4.84 -22.19
N GLU A 23 19.62 -5.68 -23.19
CA GLU A 23 18.28 -6.22 -23.46
C GLU A 23 17.74 -7.13 -22.35
N SER A 24 18.63 -7.71 -21.54
CA SER A 24 18.34 -8.83 -20.65
C SER A 24 19.23 -8.88 -19.42
N GLY A 25 18.99 -9.83 -18.51
CA GLY A 25 19.89 -10.11 -17.39
C GLY A 25 19.40 -9.66 -16.03
N TRP A 26 20.21 -9.97 -15.03
CA TRP A 26 19.94 -9.71 -13.62
C TRP A 26 20.25 -8.26 -13.25
N ILE A 27 19.51 -7.73 -12.28
CA ILE A 27 19.75 -6.42 -11.69
C ILE A 27 20.05 -6.61 -10.22
N ALA A 28 21.21 -6.13 -9.78
CA ALA A 28 21.69 -6.23 -8.40
C ALA A 28 22.07 -4.83 -7.89
N PRO A 29 21.13 -4.10 -7.25
CA PRO A 29 21.44 -2.88 -6.53
C PRO A 29 22.36 -3.18 -5.34
N LEU A 30 23.37 -2.35 -5.12
CA LEU A 30 24.29 -2.51 -3.99
C LEU A 30 23.54 -2.21 -2.68
N PRO A 31 23.41 -3.17 -1.74
CA PRO A 31 22.55 -2.99 -0.55
C PRO A 31 22.97 -1.82 0.35
N THR A 32 24.26 -1.51 0.40
CA THR A 32 24.82 -0.42 1.22
C THR A 32 24.76 0.95 0.53
N ASN A 33 24.54 0.98 -0.78
CA ASN A 33 24.40 2.20 -1.57
C ASN A 33 23.55 1.93 -2.82
N PRO A 34 22.21 2.03 -2.71
CA PRO A 34 21.30 1.73 -3.81
C PRO A 34 21.43 2.62 -5.06
N ASP A 35 22.18 3.73 -4.99
CA ASP A 35 22.52 4.51 -6.18
C ASP A 35 23.50 3.76 -7.11
N ILE A 36 24.19 2.74 -6.60
CA ILE A 36 25.05 1.87 -7.40
C ILE A 36 24.28 0.60 -7.75
N VAL A 37 24.14 0.32 -9.04
CA VAL A 37 23.42 -0.86 -9.54
C VAL A 37 24.31 -1.62 -10.50
N PHE A 38 24.39 -2.95 -10.32
CA PHE A 38 24.97 -3.84 -11.32
C PHE A 38 23.87 -4.41 -12.19
N ALA A 39 23.99 -4.27 -13.50
CA ALA A 39 22.96 -4.68 -14.44
C ALA A 39 23.57 -5.48 -15.58
N GLY A 40 22.98 -6.64 -15.85
CA GLY A 40 23.39 -7.56 -16.90
C GLY A 40 22.97 -7.13 -18.30
N GLY A 41 23.60 -7.74 -19.28
CA GLY A 41 23.17 -7.79 -20.68
C GLY A 41 23.44 -9.19 -21.23
N TYR A 42 23.08 -9.42 -22.48
CA TYR A 42 23.38 -10.70 -23.13
C TYR A 42 24.91 -10.86 -23.35
N GLY A 43 25.35 -12.10 -23.59
CA GLY A 43 26.77 -12.39 -23.83
C GLY A 43 27.68 -12.21 -22.60
N GLY A 44 27.11 -12.11 -21.40
CA GLY A 44 27.85 -11.90 -20.16
C GLY A 44 28.23 -10.45 -19.90
N GLU A 45 27.58 -9.50 -20.59
CA GLU A 45 27.70 -8.10 -20.24
C GLU A 45 27.25 -7.88 -18.80
N ILE A 46 28.08 -7.16 -18.06
CA ILE A 46 27.73 -6.61 -16.76
C ILE A 46 28.21 -5.17 -16.71
N SER A 47 27.33 -4.29 -16.28
CA SER A 47 27.60 -2.87 -16.12
C SER A 47 27.41 -2.45 -14.67
N ARG A 48 28.16 -1.45 -14.25
CA ARG A 48 28.00 -0.71 -13.00
C ARG A 48 27.42 0.66 -13.33
N TYR A 49 26.21 0.91 -12.88
CA TYR A 49 25.49 2.17 -13.02
C TYR A 49 25.59 3.02 -11.75
N ASP A 50 25.78 4.32 -11.89
CA ASP A 50 25.71 5.29 -10.79
C ASP A 50 24.55 6.27 -11.03
N ASN A 51 23.50 6.16 -10.22
CA ASN A 51 22.27 6.95 -10.33
C ASN A 51 22.51 8.46 -10.09
N ARG A 52 23.56 8.84 -9.36
CA ARG A 52 23.88 10.24 -9.07
C ARG A 52 24.50 10.93 -10.27
N THR A 53 25.42 10.26 -10.97
CA THR A 53 26.10 10.81 -12.16
C THR A 53 25.43 10.42 -13.46
N ARG A 54 24.53 9.43 -13.43
CA ARG A 54 23.91 8.77 -14.59
C ARG A 54 24.92 8.05 -15.49
N GLU A 55 26.13 7.79 -14.99
CA GLU A 55 27.17 7.08 -15.73
C GLU A 55 26.97 5.58 -15.66
N THR A 56 27.29 4.90 -16.77
CA THR A 56 27.33 3.44 -16.88
C THR A 56 28.73 3.01 -17.28
N TRP A 57 29.31 2.09 -16.53
CA TRP A 57 30.64 1.53 -16.80
C TRP A 57 30.53 0.02 -17.00
N ASN A 58 30.96 -0.48 -18.17
CA ASN A 58 31.03 -1.91 -18.42
C ASN A 58 32.20 -2.54 -17.62
N VAL A 59 31.88 -3.53 -16.81
CA VAL A 59 32.78 -4.19 -15.86
C VAL A 59 32.91 -5.69 -16.14
N MET A 60 32.77 -6.09 -17.41
CA MET A 60 32.92 -7.49 -17.83
C MET A 60 34.27 -8.08 -17.44
N ALA A 61 34.26 -9.30 -16.90
CA ALA A 61 35.46 -10.05 -16.54
C ALA A 61 36.38 -10.32 -17.73
N TRP A 62 35.81 -10.46 -18.94
CA TRP A 62 36.56 -10.70 -20.16
C TRP A 62 35.79 -10.20 -21.38
N PRO A 63 36.10 -8.99 -21.90
CA PRO A 63 35.46 -8.46 -23.09
C PRO A 63 35.90 -9.23 -24.34
N GLN A 64 35.09 -10.19 -24.77
CA GLN A 64 35.31 -10.97 -25.98
C GLN A 64 34.04 -10.94 -26.85
N LEU A 65 34.17 -10.46 -28.08
CA LEU A 65 33.06 -10.52 -29.05
C LEU A 65 32.74 -11.98 -29.39
N ALA A 66 31.51 -12.39 -29.12
CA ALA A 66 31.02 -13.75 -29.32
C ALA A 66 30.46 -14.00 -30.73
N ASP A 67 30.10 -12.94 -31.46
CA ASP A 67 29.50 -13.01 -32.80
C ASP A 67 30.23 -13.96 -33.74
N GLY A 68 29.47 -14.88 -34.34
CA GLY A 68 29.98 -15.84 -35.32
C GLY A 68 30.90 -16.94 -34.77
N ARG A 69 31.31 -16.89 -33.49
CA ARG A 69 32.23 -17.87 -32.88
C ARG A 69 31.51 -19.14 -32.42
N ALA A 70 32.22 -20.26 -32.40
CA ALA A 70 31.72 -21.42 -31.71
C ALA A 70 31.80 -21.18 -30.20
N THR A 71 30.81 -21.69 -29.45
CA THR A 71 30.78 -21.56 -27.99
C THR A 71 32.04 -22.10 -27.31
N ARG A 72 32.66 -23.15 -27.87
CA ARG A 72 33.93 -23.72 -27.38
C ARG A 72 35.14 -22.78 -27.47
N ASP A 73 35.06 -21.75 -28.30
CA ASP A 73 36.15 -20.78 -28.53
C ASP A 73 36.02 -19.54 -27.61
N LEU A 74 34.97 -19.48 -26.78
CA LEU A 74 34.77 -18.44 -25.78
C LEU A 74 35.53 -18.80 -24.50
N LYS A 75 36.23 -17.82 -23.92
CA LYS A 75 36.91 -18.03 -22.62
C LYS A 75 35.90 -18.32 -21.50
N TYR A 76 34.86 -17.49 -21.46
CA TYR A 76 33.73 -17.64 -20.57
C TYR A 76 32.46 -17.76 -21.40
N ARG A 77 31.66 -18.77 -21.10
CA ARG A 77 30.37 -19.06 -21.73
C ARG A 77 29.28 -18.48 -20.84
N PHE A 78 28.62 -17.44 -21.30
CA PHE A 78 27.56 -16.78 -20.55
C PHE A 78 26.21 -17.05 -21.17
N GLN A 79 25.20 -17.12 -20.31
CA GLN A 79 23.81 -17.19 -20.74
C GLN A 79 23.24 -15.85 -21.17
N TRP A 80 22.10 -15.91 -21.87
CA TRP A 80 21.27 -14.73 -22.15
C TRP A 80 20.94 -13.95 -20.86
N ASN A 81 20.68 -14.66 -19.76
CA ASN A 81 20.37 -14.10 -18.44
C ASN A 81 21.38 -14.56 -17.39
N ALA A 82 22.67 -14.35 -17.63
CA ALA A 82 23.75 -14.74 -16.72
C ALA A 82 23.52 -14.15 -15.30
N PRO A 83 23.51 -14.98 -14.23
CA PRO A 83 23.24 -14.52 -12.87
C PRO A 83 24.22 -13.43 -12.41
N ILE A 84 23.69 -12.43 -11.71
CA ILE A 84 24.44 -11.41 -10.98
C ILE A 84 23.92 -11.40 -9.55
N VAL A 85 24.78 -11.71 -8.59
CA VAL A 85 24.37 -11.87 -7.18
C VAL A 85 25.30 -11.06 -6.28
N ILE A 86 24.70 -10.27 -5.40
CA ILE A 86 25.38 -9.70 -4.23
C ILE A 86 24.88 -10.47 -3.01
N PRO A 87 25.78 -11.13 -2.27
CA PRO A 87 25.39 -11.91 -1.10
C PRO A 87 24.76 -11.02 -0.01
N PRO A 88 23.72 -11.50 0.69
CA PRO A 88 23.05 -10.72 1.74
C PRO A 88 23.98 -10.38 2.93
N ASN A 89 24.97 -11.23 3.20
CA ASN A 89 25.88 -11.11 4.33
C ASN A 89 27.29 -10.61 3.97
N ASP A 90 27.58 -10.40 2.68
CA ASP A 90 28.85 -9.84 2.19
C ASP A 90 28.58 -8.87 1.02
N PRO A 91 28.11 -7.63 1.31
CA PRO A 91 27.75 -6.68 0.27
C PRO A 91 28.96 -6.15 -0.51
N GLN A 92 30.20 -6.53 -0.15
CA GLN A 92 31.39 -6.20 -0.93
C GLN A 92 31.68 -7.22 -2.03
N THR A 93 31.04 -8.38 -1.98
CA THR A 93 31.18 -9.43 -2.99
C THR A 93 30.16 -9.25 -4.11
N LEU A 94 30.63 -9.38 -5.34
CA LEU A 94 29.81 -9.45 -6.54
C LEU A 94 30.12 -10.74 -7.28
N TYR A 95 29.09 -11.54 -7.55
CA TYR A 95 29.20 -12.73 -8.39
C TYR A 95 28.63 -12.50 -9.77
N HIS A 96 29.28 -13.12 -10.77
CA HIS A 96 28.73 -13.26 -12.11
C HIS A 96 28.98 -14.68 -12.63
N ALA A 97 27.96 -15.30 -13.23
CA ALA A 97 27.97 -16.72 -13.57
C ALA A 97 28.12 -16.97 -15.08
N ALA A 98 29.20 -17.64 -15.45
CA ALA A 98 29.45 -18.23 -16.77
C ALA A 98 29.22 -19.75 -16.69
N GLN A 99 29.99 -20.56 -17.42
CA GLN A 99 30.20 -21.98 -17.07
C GLN A 99 30.99 -22.17 -15.76
N VAL A 100 31.72 -21.12 -15.36
CA VAL A 100 32.41 -20.99 -14.07
C VAL A 100 31.80 -19.84 -13.28
N LEU A 101 31.99 -19.85 -11.96
CA LEU A 101 31.62 -18.75 -11.09
C LEU A 101 32.77 -17.74 -10.97
N LEU A 102 32.47 -16.48 -11.29
CA LEU A 102 33.39 -15.35 -11.17
C LEU A 102 33.04 -14.53 -9.93
N ARG A 103 34.04 -14.08 -9.19
CA ARG A 103 33.89 -13.20 -8.02
C ARG A 103 34.68 -11.91 -8.21
N SER A 104 34.08 -10.78 -7.83
CA SER A 104 34.74 -9.50 -7.65
C SER A 104 34.57 -9.00 -6.22
N ARG A 105 35.56 -8.25 -5.72
CA ARG A 105 35.53 -7.53 -4.43
C ARG A 105 35.76 -6.02 -4.58
N ASP A 106 35.77 -5.54 -5.81
CA ASP A 106 36.09 -4.16 -6.20
C ASP A 106 35.11 -3.65 -7.27
N GLN A 107 33.84 -4.05 -7.12
CA GLN A 107 32.72 -3.60 -7.96
C GLN A 107 32.90 -3.89 -9.45
N GLY A 108 33.49 -5.05 -9.77
CA GLY A 108 33.71 -5.55 -11.13
C GLY A 108 34.99 -5.04 -11.80
N THR A 109 35.84 -4.31 -11.09
CA THR A 109 37.13 -3.84 -11.65
C THR A 109 38.07 -5.03 -11.92
N THR A 110 38.10 -6.00 -11.01
CA THR A 110 38.83 -7.26 -11.17
C THR A 110 37.93 -8.45 -10.84
N TRP A 111 38.22 -9.58 -11.48
CA TRP A 111 37.47 -10.83 -11.34
C TRP A 111 38.40 -12.02 -11.15
N GLU A 112 38.03 -12.89 -10.23
CA GLU A 112 38.68 -14.18 -9.97
C GLU A 112 37.70 -15.33 -10.24
N VAL A 113 38.23 -16.44 -10.78
CA VAL A 113 37.47 -17.66 -11.00
C VAL A 113 37.49 -18.48 -9.71
N ILE A 114 36.32 -18.83 -9.17
CA ILE A 114 36.17 -19.55 -7.90
C ILE A 114 35.46 -20.91 -8.07
N SER A 115 35.42 -21.44 -9.28
CA SER A 115 34.91 -22.79 -9.54
C SER A 115 35.61 -23.42 -10.75
N PRO A 116 35.60 -24.76 -10.86
CA PRO A 116 35.80 -25.39 -12.15
C PRO A 116 34.58 -25.11 -13.06
N ASP A 117 34.60 -25.67 -14.28
CA ASP A 117 33.40 -25.75 -15.10
C ASP A 117 32.35 -26.61 -14.35
N LEU A 118 31.24 -25.98 -13.98
CA LEU A 118 30.19 -26.58 -13.14
C LEU A 118 29.14 -27.36 -13.93
N THR A 119 29.31 -27.43 -15.24
CA THR A 119 28.34 -27.90 -16.23
C THR A 119 28.72 -29.32 -16.69
N ARG A 120 27.89 -29.95 -17.52
CA ARG A 120 28.22 -31.21 -18.21
C ARG A 120 29.36 -31.01 -19.21
N ASN A 121 29.54 -29.77 -19.70
CA ASN A 121 30.58 -29.39 -20.64
C ASN A 121 30.64 -30.33 -21.85
N ASP A 122 29.49 -30.59 -22.50
CA ASP A 122 29.38 -31.48 -23.64
C ASP A 122 29.88 -30.77 -24.92
N PRO A 123 31.05 -31.14 -25.46
CA PRO A 123 31.63 -30.44 -26.60
C PRO A 123 30.78 -30.57 -27.87
N SER A 124 29.85 -31.54 -27.93
CA SER A 124 28.92 -31.67 -29.06
C SER A 124 27.89 -30.54 -29.12
N LYS A 125 27.65 -29.85 -27.99
CA LYS A 125 26.69 -28.73 -27.87
C LYS A 125 27.34 -27.36 -28.04
N GLN A 126 28.67 -27.29 -28.08
CA GLN A 126 29.43 -26.03 -28.09
C GLN A 126 29.93 -25.62 -29.48
N GLY A 127 29.13 -25.94 -30.50
CA GLY A 127 29.40 -25.57 -31.89
C GLY A 127 28.99 -24.13 -32.22
N ARG A 128 28.88 -23.84 -33.52
CA ARG A 128 28.23 -22.61 -34.01
C ARG A 128 26.72 -22.86 -34.13
N SER A 129 25.93 -22.07 -33.41
CA SER A 129 24.47 -22.08 -33.38
C SER A 129 23.81 -21.76 -34.75
N GLY A 130 22.52 -22.11 -34.90
CA GLY A 130 21.74 -21.97 -36.14
C GLY A 130 21.78 -23.17 -37.12
N GLY A 131 22.51 -24.24 -36.80
CA GLY A 131 22.52 -25.45 -37.63
C GLY A 131 23.22 -25.27 -38.99
N PRO A 132 22.94 -26.09 -40.01
CA PRO A 132 23.70 -26.10 -41.27
C PRO A 132 23.28 -25.03 -42.29
N VAL A 133 22.07 -24.45 -42.15
CA VAL A 133 21.48 -23.57 -43.18
C VAL A 133 21.69 -22.09 -42.89
N SER A 134 21.27 -21.60 -41.72
CA SER A 134 21.42 -20.20 -41.33
C SER A 134 22.12 -20.14 -39.98
N LYS A 135 23.33 -19.58 -39.94
CA LYS A 135 24.04 -19.38 -38.68
C LYS A 135 23.36 -18.25 -37.92
N ASP A 136 22.96 -18.54 -36.69
CA ASP A 136 22.41 -17.59 -35.73
C ASP A 136 23.31 -17.65 -34.51
N VAL A 137 24.33 -16.78 -34.52
CA VAL A 137 25.45 -16.81 -33.56
C VAL A 137 25.69 -15.38 -33.12
N THR A 138 24.80 -14.91 -32.26
CA THR A 138 24.83 -13.56 -31.68
C THR A 138 25.50 -13.53 -30.30
N GLY A 139 25.93 -14.70 -29.81
CA GLY A 139 26.60 -14.85 -28.52
C GLY A 139 25.68 -15.15 -27.35
N VAL A 140 24.40 -15.44 -27.65
CA VAL A 140 23.35 -15.68 -26.65
C VAL A 140 22.83 -17.13 -26.71
N GLU A 141 23.04 -17.81 -27.83
CA GLU A 141 22.67 -19.21 -28.07
C GLU A 141 23.74 -20.15 -27.49
N VAL A 142 24.16 -19.85 -26.27
CA VAL A 142 25.17 -20.58 -25.50
C VAL A 142 24.47 -21.59 -24.59
N TYR A 143 25.07 -22.76 -24.44
CA TYR A 143 24.59 -23.85 -23.59
C TYR A 143 25.76 -24.36 -22.74
N ASP A 144 25.49 -25.18 -21.73
CA ASP A 144 26.46 -25.62 -20.71
C ASP A 144 27.01 -24.44 -19.90
N THR A 145 26.15 -23.90 -19.04
CA THR A 145 26.37 -22.68 -18.25
C THR A 145 25.66 -22.73 -16.90
N ILE A 146 26.11 -21.92 -15.94
CA ILE A 146 25.38 -21.67 -14.70
C ILE A 146 24.20 -20.73 -15.03
N PHE A 147 22.99 -21.18 -14.76
CA PHE A 147 21.74 -20.49 -15.07
C PHE A 147 21.04 -19.92 -13.84
N ALA A 148 21.25 -20.53 -12.67
CA ALA A 148 20.75 -20.05 -11.37
C ALA A 148 21.87 -20.06 -10.32
N LEU A 149 21.90 -19.05 -9.46
CA LEU A 149 22.91 -18.90 -8.42
C LEU A 149 22.26 -18.37 -7.14
N ALA A 150 22.60 -18.94 -5.99
CA ALA A 150 22.19 -18.44 -4.68
C ALA A 150 23.29 -18.68 -3.64
N GLU A 151 23.63 -17.65 -2.85
CA GLU A 151 24.42 -17.83 -1.64
C GLU A 151 23.49 -17.89 -0.42
N SER A 152 23.84 -18.76 0.54
CA SER A 152 23.08 -18.93 1.78
C SER A 152 23.00 -17.63 2.58
N PRO A 153 21.80 -17.23 3.05
CA PRO A 153 21.65 -16.14 4.00
C PRO A 153 22.14 -16.50 5.41
N HIS A 154 22.54 -17.76 5.66
CA HIS A 154 22.97 -18.24 6.97
C HIS A 154 24.49 -18.40 7.11
N GLU A 155 25.17 -18.71 6.00
CA GLU A 155 26.57 -19.15 6.02
C GLU A 155 27.33 -18.58 4.81
N ASN A 156 28.26 -17.65 5.05
CA ASN A 156 29.10 -17.10 3.99
C ASN A 156 29.93 -18.19 3.32
N GLY A 157 30.00 -18.15 1.99
CA GLY A 157 30.71 -19.12 1.16
C GLY A 157 29.96 -20.45 0.95
N VAL A 158 28.72 -20.57 1.41
CA VAL A 158 27.81 -21.67 1.01
C VAL A 158 27.00 -21.23 -0.21
N ILE A 159 27.42 -21.69 -1.39
CA ILE A 159 26.90 -21.21 -2.67
C ILE A 159 26.35 -22.39 -3.47
N TRP A 160 25.11 -22.23 -3.94
CA TRP A 160 24.42 -23.16 -4.83
C TRP A 160 24.44 -22.64 -6.25
N ALA A 161 24.73 -23.51 -7.20
CA ALA A 161 24.70 -23.22 -8.63
C ALA A 161 23.85 -24.26 -9.36
N GLY A 162 22.93 -23.81 -10.20
CA GLY A 162 22.10 -24.63 -11.06
C GLY A 162 22.44 -24.35 -12.51
N THR A 163 22.54 -25.38 -13.34
CA THR A 163 22.94 -25.25 -14.75
C THR A 163 21.75 -25.44 -15.70
N ASP A 164 21.89 -24.93 -16.92
CA ASP A 164 20.92 -25.11 -17.99
C ASP A 164 20.94 -26.52 -18.62
N ASP A 165 21.99 -27.29 -18.31
CA ASP A 165 22.16 -28.69 -18.74
C ASP A 165 21.81 -29.73 -17.66
N GLY A 166 21.25 -29.29 -16.53
CA GLY A 166 20.60 -30.17 -15.55
C GLY A 166 21.54 -30.72 -14.49
N LEU A 167 22.41 -29.88 -13.95
CA LEU A 167 23.19 -30.13 -12.75
C LEU A 167 22.86 -29.12 -11.64
N VAL A 168 22.92 -29.59 -10.40
CA VAL A 168 22.91 -28.75 -9.19
C VAL A 168 24.24 -28.97 -8.46
N GLN A 169 24.93 -27.89 -8.16
CA GLN A 169 26.27 -27.88 -7.57
C GLN A 169 26.25 -27.09 -6.27
N LEU A 170 27.07 -27.50 -5.30
CA LEU A 170 27.20 -26.86 -4.01
C LEU A 170 28.67 -26.70 -3.63
N THR A 171 29.04 -25.51 -3.20
CA THR A 171 30.26 -25.28 -2.39
C THR A 171 29.85 -24.86 -0.98
N ARG A 172 30.67 -25.22 0.00
CA ARG A 172 30.50 -24.82 1.41
C ARG A 172 31.75 -24.14 1.98
N ASP A 173 32.71 -23.82 1.13
CA ASP A 173 34.03 -23.29 1.50
C ASP A 173 34.44 -22.07 0.66
N GLY A 174 33.46 -21.37 0.10
CA GLY A 174 33.67 -20.15 -0.70
C GLY A 174 34.26 -20.43 -2.08
N GLY A 175 33.98 -21.61 -2.64
CA GLY A 175 34.38 -22.00 -3.99
C GLY A 175 35.70 -22.77 -4.09
N LYS A 176 36.32 -23.15 -2.96
CA LYS A 176 37.57 -23.93 -2.98
C LYS A 176 37.30 -25.37 -3.44
N SER A 177 36.15 -25.92 -3.06
CA SER A 177 35.66 -27.22 -3.53
C SER A 177 34.18 -27.17 -3.87
N TRP A 178 33.78 -27.96 -4.87
CA TRP A 178 32.40 -28.04 -5.36
C TRP A 178 31.95 -29.50 -5.42
N GLN A 179 30.69 -29.75 -5.08
CA GLN A 179 30.06 -31.06 -5.07
C GLN A 179 28.82 -31.05 -5.95
N ASN A 180 28.69 -32.06 -6.80
CA ASN A 180 27.48 -32.29 -7.56
C ASN A 180 26.42 -32.93 -6.64
N VAL A 181 25.36 -32.18 -6.38
CA VAL A 181 24.24 -32.53 -5.49
C VAL A 181 22.94 -32.65 -6.27
N THR A 182 23.02 -32.99 -7.56
CA THR A 182 21.85 -33.13 -8.44
C THR A 182 20.89 -34.21 -7.90
N PRO A 183 19.57 -33.95 -7.86
CA PRO A 183 18.59 -34.93 -7.39
C PRO A 183 18.67 -36.26 -8.15
N GLU A 184 18.44 -37.38 -7.45
CA GLU A 184 18.30 -38.67 -8.13
C GLU A 184 17.06 -38.67 -9.04
N GLY A 185 17.20 -39.18 -10.27
CA GLY A 185 16.12 -39.15 -11.26
C GLY A 185 15.80 -37.76 -11.83
N PHE A 186 16.62 -36.74 -11.53
CA PHE A 186 16.52 -35.43 -12.16
C PHE A 186 16.66 -35.58 -13.69
N PRO A 187 15.69 -35.11 -14.49
CA PRO A 187 15.73 -35.37 -15.92
C PRO A 187 16.98 -34.80 -16.58
N ALA A 188 17.57 -35.55 -17.52
CA ALA A 188 18.69 -35.05 -18.29
C ALA A 188 18.30 -33.78 -19.07
N TRP A 189 19.24 -32.81 -19.12
CA TRP A 189 19.11 -31.56 -19.86
C TRP A 189 17.95 -30.66 -19.40
N VAL A 190 17.51 -30.82 -18.15
CA VAL A 190 16.57 -29.88 -17.53
C VAL A 190 17.27 -28.57 -17.18
N GLN A 191 16.64 -27.45 -17.47
CA GLN A 191 17.18 -26.15 -17.08
C GLN A 191 16.81 -25.87 -15.62
N VAL A 192 17.80 -25.70 -14.75
CA VAL A 192 17.56 -25.18 -13.40
C VAL A 192 17.32 -23.67 -13.51
N ASN A 193 16.09 -23.24 -13.22
CA ASN A 193 15.65 -21.86 -13.46
C ASN A 193 15.67 -20.99 -12.20
N SER A 194 15.56 -21.59 -11.02
CA SER A 194 15.65 -20.89 -9.73
C SER A 194 16.15 -21.80 -8.63
N ILE A 195 16.91 -21.23 -7.70
CA ILE A 195 17.31 -21.85 -6.43
C ILE A 195 16.90 -20.89 -5.31
N GLU A 196 16.23 -21.41 -4.29
CA GLU A 196 15.89 -20.69 -3.07
C GLU A 196 16.54 -21.40 -1.89
N VAL A 197 17.47 -20.75 -1.19
CA VAL A 197 17.96 -21.26 0.10
C VAL A 197 16.99 -20.79 1.17
N SER A 198 16.51 -21.70 2.02
CA SER A 198 15.51 -21.36 3.02
C SER A 198 15.99 -20.21 3.91
N PRO A 199 15.21 -19.16 4.13
CA PRO A 199 15.51 -18.13 5.12
C PRO A 199 15.42 -18.65 6.56
N HIS A 200 14.88 -19.85 6.78
CA HIS A 200 14.63 -20.42 8.10
C HIS A 200 15.57 -21.57 8.47
N ASP A 201 16.19 -22.23 7.49
CA ASP A 201 17.09 -23.34 7.75
C ASP A 201 18.27 -23.36 6.75
N LYS A 202 19.48 -23.48 7.30
CA LYS A 202 20.71 -23.38 6.52
C LYS A 202 21.01 -24.57 5.60
N ALA A 203 20.41 -25.73 5.85
CA ALA A 203 20.58 -26.94 5.06
C ALA A 203 19.49 -27.13 4.01
N THR A 204 18.41 -26.34 4.11
CA THR A 204 17.23 -26.44 3.28
C THR A 204 17.33 -25.58 2.04
N ALA A 205 17.01 -26.16 0.88
CA ALA A 205 16.92 -25.43 -0.38
C ALA A 205 15.82 -26.00 -1.28
N TYR A 206 15.28 -25.13 -2.13
CA TYR A 206 14.27 -25.46 -3.14
C TYR A 206 14.81 -25.16 -4.53
N VAL A 207 14.50 -26.03 -5.49
CA VAL A 207 14.93 -25.91 -6.87
C VAL A 207 13.71 -25.94 -7.78
N ALA A 208 13.57 -24.92 -8.62
CA ALA A 208 12.63 -24.93 -9.75
C ALA A 208 13.38 -25.18 -11.05
N ALA A 209 12.86 -26.11 -11.84
CA ALA A 209 13.47 -26.53 -13.09
C ALA A 209 12.41 -26.65 -14.21
N THR A 210 12.84 -26.63 -15.47
CA THR A 210 11.92 -26.75 -16.61
C THR A 210 12.56 -27.45 -17.81
N ARG A 211 11.72 -28.13 -18.60
CA ARG A 211 12.10 -28.86 -19.82
C ARG A 211 11.25 -28.47 -21.03
N TYR A 212 10.54 -27.34 -20.98
CA TYR A 212 9.59 -26.96 -22.03
C TYR A 212 10.24 -26.86 -23.43
N LYS A 213 11.55 -26.53 -23.50
CA LYS A 213 12.34 -26.49 -24.74
C LYS A 213 12.54 -27.88 -25.39
N LEU A 214 12.22 -28.95 -24.67
CA LEU A 214 12.31 -30.35 -25.09
C LEU A 214 10.92 -31.00 -25.18
N ASP A 215 9.86 -30.21 -25.36
CA ASP A 215 8.47 -30.67 -25.45
C ASP A 215 7.99 -31.42 -24.19
N ASP A 216 8.46 -30.96 -23.02
CA ASP A 216 8.06 -31.46 -21.70
C ASP A 216 7.62 -30.31 -20.80
N ASP A 217 6.31 -30.21 -20.62
CA ASP A 217 5.59 -29.16 -19.91
C ASP A 217 5.25 -29.51 -18.46
N LYS A 218 5.86 -30.58 -17.92
CA LYS A 218 5.62 -31.01 -16.54
C LYS A 218 6.24 -30.04 -15.53
N PRO A 219 5.63 -29.90 -14.34
CA PRO A 219 6.25 -29.19 -13.24
C PRO A 219 7.43 -29.97 -12.64
N TYR A 220 8.49 -29.24 -12.30
CA TYR A 220 9.70 -29.76 -11.67
C TYR A 220 10.13 -28.83 -10.52
N LEU A 221 9.67 -29.16 -9.32
CA LEU A 221 10.08 -28.54 -8.06
C LEU A 221 10.64 -29.61 -7.13
N TYR A 222 11.77 -29.30 -6.51
CA TYR A 222 12.45 -30.21 -5.58
C TYR A 222 12.85 -29.47 -4.31
N LYS A 223 12.84 -30.18 -3.19
CA LYS A 223 13.28 -29.72 -1.88
C LYS A 223 14.37 -30.63 -1.34
N THR A 224 15.39 -30.06 -0.72
CA THR A 224 16.37 -30.75 0.15
C THR A 224 16.31 -30.14 1.55
N ASP A 225 16.63 -30.93 2.57
CA ASP A 225 16.83 -30.51 3.97
C ASP A 225 18.25 -30.80 4.50
N ASP A 226 19.16 -31.31 3.64
CA ASP A 226 20.45 -31.85 4.08
C ASP A 226 21.64 -31.42 3.20
N TYR A 227 21.58 -30.21 2.64
CA TYR A 227 22.56 -29.68 1.69
C TYR A 227 22.65 -30.52 0.39
N GLY A 228 21.53 -31.05 -0.08
CA GLY A 228 21.38 -31.68 -1.38
C GLY A 228 21.84 -33.14 -1.43
N LYS A 229 22.02 -33.79 -0.28
CA LYS A 229 22.32 -35.23 -0.22
C LYS A 229 21.09 -36.06 -0.58
N SER A 230 19.91 -35.58 -0.22
CA SER A 230 18.63 -36.17 -0.59
C SER A 230 17.63 -35.10 -1.04
N TRP A 231 16.71 -35.49 -1.92
CA TRP A 231 15.74 -34.59 -2.52
C TRP A 231 14.36 -35.19 -2.57
N THR A 232 13.34 -34.35 -2.37
CA THR A 232 11.93 -34.70 -2.51
C THR A 232 11.31 -33.87 -3.63
N LYS A 233 10.62 -34.52 -4.58
CA LYS A 233 9.83 -33.81 -5.60
C LYS A 233 8.56 -33.25 -4.95
N ILE A 234 8.36 -31.95 -5.03
CA ILE A 234 7.30 -31.19 -4.33
C ILE A 234 6.36 -30.52 -5.33
N THR A 235 5.66 -31.31 -6.16
CA THR A 235 4.81 -30.82 -7.27
C THR A 235 3.33 -31.17 -7.13
N ASN A 236 2.95 -31.84 -6.05
CA ASN A 236 1.58 -32.26 -5.81
C ASN A 236 0.63 -31.05 -5.76
N GLY A 237 -0.40 -31.03 -6.62
CA GLY A 237 -1.34 -29.91 -6.76
C GLY A 237 -1.01 -28.92 -7.89
N ILE A 238 0.15 -29.04 -8.54
CA ILE A 238 0.46 -28.34 -9.79
C ILE A 238 0.18 -29.30 -10.96
N PRO A 239 -0.69 -28.97 -11.92
CA PRO A 239 -1.03 -29.84 -13.03
C PRO A 239 0.09 -29.93 -14.08
N ASP A 240 0.08 -31.03 -14.85
CA ASP A 240 0.84 -31.12 -16.10
C ASP A 240 0.41 -29.98 -17.05
N GLY A 241 1.34 -29.46 -17.86
CA GLY A 241 1.13 -28.25 -18.66
C GLY A 241 1.45 -26.93 -17.94
N ALA A 242 1.61 -26.94 -16.62
CA ALA A 242 2.00 -25.77 -15.82
C ALA A 242 3.45 -25.89 -15.34
N PHE A 243 4.40 -25.98 -16.27
CA PHE A 243 5.81 -26.08 -15.91
C PHE A 243 6.29 -24.92 -15.02
N THR A 244 7.17 -25.24 -14.10
CA THR A 244 7.59 -24.35 -13.00
C THR A 244 8.80 -23.51 -13.41
N ARG A 245 8.81 -22.24 -13.01
CA ARG A 245 9.87 -21.29 -13.32
C ARG A 245 10.60 -20.80 -12.07
N VAL A 246 9.87 -20.57 -10.99
CA VAL A 246 10.43 -19.97 -9.77
C VAL A 246 9.73 -20.53 -8.53
N VAL A 247 10.48 -20.61 -7.44
CA VAL A 247 9.97 -20.91 -6.09
C VAL A 247 10.62 -19.96 -5.11
N ARG A 248 9.84 -19.42 -4.17
CA ARG A 248 10.30 -18.56 -3.07
C ARG A 248 9.69 -19.03 -1.76
N GLU A 249 10.46 -19.00 -0.68
CA GLU A 249 9.96 -19.21 0.68
C GLU A 249 9.70 -17.87 1.35
N ASP A 250 8.58 -17.76 2.07
CA ASP A 250 8.29 -16.57 2.86
C ASP A 250 9.31 -16.43 4.02
N PRO A 251 9.98 -15.28 4.18
CA PRO A 251 11.02 -15.12 5.21
C PRO A 251 10.47 -15.03 6.64
N VAL A 252 9.15 -14.99 6.84
CA VAL A 252 8.53 -14.87 8.17
C VAL A 252 7.85 -16.17 8.58
N ARG A 253 7.13 -16.83 7.68
CA ARG A 253 6.45 -18.11 7.91
C ARG A 253 7.18 -19.24 7.21
N ARG A 254 7.86 -20.08 8.01
CA ARG A 254 8.41 -21.37 7.56
C ARG A 254 7.32 -22.20 6.87
N GLY A 255 7.67 -22.79 5.72
CA GLY A 255 6.78 -23.68 4.95
C GLY A 255 5.68 -22.99 4.16
N LEU A 256 5.58 -21.65 4.21
CA LEU A 256 4.79 -20.88 3.25
C LEU A 256 5.64 -20.62 2.00
N LEU A 257 5.27 -21.24 0.89
CA LEU A 257 5.99 -21.14 -0.37
C LEU A 257 5.10 -20.56 -1.47
N PHE A 258 5.73 -19.86 -2.41
CA PHE A 258 5.10 -19.37 -3.64
C PHE A 258 5.83 -19.95 -4.86
N ALA A 259 5.06 -20.44 -5.83
CA ALA A 259 5.61 -20.97 -7.08
C ALA A 259 5.01 -20.27 -8.30
N GLY A 260 5.89 -19.75 -9.16
CA GLY A 260 5.54 -19.21 -10.45
C GLY A 260 5.64 -20.27 -11.54
N THR A 261 4.61 -20.36 -12.38
CA THR A 261 4.51 -21.33 -13.49
C THR A 261 4.21 -20.62 -14.80
N GLU A 262 4.18 -21.38 -15.90
CA GLU A 262 3.75 -20.86 -17.21
C GLU A 262 2.31 -20.34 -17.23
N THR A 263 1.43 -20.86 -16.38
CA THR A 263 0.00 -20.55 -16.40
C THR A 263 -0.46 -19.67 -15.24
N GLY A 264 0.41 -19.38 -14.27
CA GLY A 264 0.04 -18.58 -13.10
C GLY A 264 0.80 -18.92 -11.83
N LEU A 265 0.23 -18.46 -10.70
CA LEU A 265 0.84 -18.52 -9.38
C LEU A 265 0.20 -19.62 -8.52
N TYR A 266 1.02 -20.30 -7.71
CA TYR A 266 0.60 -21.30 -6.75
C TYR A 266 1.15 -20.98 -5.35
N VAL A 267 0.42 -21.39 -4.32
CA VAL A 267 0.82 -21.24 -2.91
C VAL A 267 0.80 -22.60 -2.21
N SER A 268 1.77 -22.82 -1.34
CA SER A 268 1.87 -23.98 -0.44
C SER A 268 1.94 -23.47 1.00
N PHE A 269 1.27 -24.16 1.92
CA PHE A 269 1.32 -23.87 3.36
C PHE A 269 2.01 -24.98 4.18
N ASP A 270 2.52 -26.00 3.48
CA ASP A 270 3.05 -27.24 4.03
C ASP A 270 4.39 -27.62 3.37
N ASP A 271 5.21 -26.60 3.11
CA ASP A 271 6.60 -26.79 2.68
C ASP A 271 6.77 -27.47 1.32
N GLY A 272 5.77 -27.31 0.45
CA GLY A 272 5.72 -27.83 -0.91
C GLY A 272 5.07 -29.21 -1.02
N ALA A 273 4.61 -29.80 0.09
CA ALA A 273 3.93 -31.08 0.08
C ALA A 273 2.59 -31.02 -0.69
N SER A 274 1.90 -29.88 -0.68
CA SER A 274 0.74 -29.61 -1.53
C SER A 274 0.62 -28.15 -1.97
N TRP A 275 0.27 -27.96 -3.24
CA TRP A 275 0.10 -26.66 -3.87
C TRP A 275 -1.35 -26.38 -4.21
N ARG A 276 -1.74 -25.10 -4.13
CA ARG A 276 -3.06 -24.60 -4.51
C ARG A 276 -2.92 -23.46 -5.50
N PRO A 277 -3.77 -23.36 -6.54
CA PRO A 277 -3.80 -22.20 -7.42
C PRO A 277 -4.05 -20.91 -6.61
N PHE A 278 -3.26 -19.88 -6.89
CA PHE A 278 -3.31 -18.59 -6.20
C PHE A 278 -3.34 -17.43 -7.20
N GLN A 279 -4.37 -17.43 -8.05
CA GLN A 279 -4.45 -16.52 -9.19
C GLN A 279 -5.08 -15.15 -8.85
N ARG A 280 -6.06 -15.09 -7.94
CA ARG A 280 -6.78 -13.86 -7.57
C ARG A 280 -7.25 -13.08 -8.83
N ASN A 281 -6.81 -11.84 -9.02
CA ASN A 281 -7.10 -10.99 -10.18
C ASN A 281 -5.96 -10.96 -11.22
N LEU A 282 -4.92 -11.78 -11.05
CA LEU A 282 -3.82 -11.92 -12.00
C LEU A 282 -4.35 -12.63 -13.28
N PRO A 283 -4.05 -12.15 -14.49
CA PRO A 283 -4.41 -12.87 -15.71
C PRO A 283 -3.61 -14.17 -15.83
N VAL A 284 -4.10 -15.14 -16.60
CA VAL A 284 -3.31 -16.33 -16.98
C VAL A 284 -2.12 -15.85 -17.82
N VAL A 285 -0.92 -15.92 -17.25
CA VAL A 285 0.33 -15.40 -17.83
C VAL A 285 1.53 -16.14 -17.22
N PRO A 286 2.65 -16.30 -17.96
CA PRO A 286 3.87 -16.84 -17.39
C PRO A 286 4.40 -15.97 -16.25
N ILE A 287 4.73 -16.62 -15.12
CA ILE A 287 5.36 -16.00 -13.97
C ILE A 287 6.85 -16.28 -14.04
N ALA A 288 7.63 -15.27 -14.40
CA ALA A 288 9.05 -15.40 -14.66
C ALA A 288 9.88 -15.38 -13.38
N ASP A 289 9.49 -14.56 -12.40
CA ASP A 289 10.18 -14.43 -11.13
C ASP A 289 9.24 -13.92 -10.01
N LEU A 290 9.65 -14.13 -8.76
CA LEU A 290 8.95 -13.75 -7.54
C LEU A 290 9.94 -13.16 -6.53
N ALA A 291 9.49 -12.19 -5.73
CA ALA A 291 10.24 -11.71 -4.57
C ALA A 291 9.29 -11.37 -3.42
N VAL A 292 9.69 -11.70 -2.18
CA VAL A 292 9.00 -11.20 -0.98
C VAL A 292 9.80 -10.04 -0.41
N LYS A 293 9.17 -8.88 -0.28
CA LYS A 293 9.81 -7.66 0.22
C LYS A 293 8.87 -6.91 1.13
N ASP A 294 9.32 -6.59 2.35
CA ASP A 294 8.59 -5.78 3.34
C ASP A 294 7.18 -6.30 3.67
N GLY A 295 6.94 -7.60 3.50
CA GLY A 295 5.64 -8.23 3.72
C GLY A 295 4.72 -8.26 2.49
N ASP A 296 5.20 -7.81 1.33
CA ASP A 296 4.47 -7.84 0.06
C ASP A 296 5.09 -8.90 -0.88
N LEU A 297 4.26 -9.47 -1.77
CA LEU A 297 4.72 -10.41 -2.81
C LEU A 297 4.76 -9.69 -4.17
N VAL A 298 5.96 -9.55 -4.71
CA VAL A 298 6.22 -8.98 -6.04
C VAL A 298 6.25 -10.10 -7.07
N VAL A 299 5.52 -9.92 -8.17
CA VAL A 299 5.33 -10.90 -9.23
C VAL A 299 5.74 -10.31 -10.57
N ALA A 300 6.79 -10.88 -11.17
CA ALA A 300 7.23 -10.54 -12.51
C ALA A 300 6.54 -11.46 -13.53
N THR A 301 5.80 -10.86 -14.47
CA THR A 301 5.09 -11.61 -15.52
C THR A 301 5.78 -11.44 -16.88
N GLN A 302 5.58 -12.38 -17.78
CA GLN A 302 5.98 -12.21 -19.18
C GLN A 302 4.86 -11.52 -19.97
N GLY A 303 5.01 -10.21 -20.20
CA GLY A 303 4.17 -9.43 -21.13
C GLY A 303 2.87 -8.86 -20.57
N ARG A 304 2.61 -8.94 -19.25
CA ARG A 304 1.37 -8.44 -18.62
C ARG A 304 1.62 -7.70 -17.29
N SER A 305 2.58 -6.77 -17.27
CA SER A 305 2.92 -5.90 -16.13
C SER A 305 3.64 -6.57 -14.95
N PHE A 306 4.21 -5.75 -14.06
CA PHE A 306 4.58 -6.16 -12.71
C PHE A 306 3.35 -6.09 -11.80
N TRP A 307 3.23 -7.04 -10.87
CA TRP A 307 2.14 -7.10 -9.91
C TRP A 307 2.70 -7.16 -8.50
N ILE A 308 2.01 -6.52 -7.56
CA ILE A 308 2.34 -6.58 -6.13
C ILE A 308 1.06 -6.98 -5.39
N LEU A 309 1.15 -8.04 -4.60
CA LEU A 309 0.14 -8.36 -3.60
C LEU A 309 0.53 -7.64 -2.31
N ASP A 310 -0.17 -6.55 -2.02
CA ASP A 310 0.02 -5.81 -0.78
C ASP A 310 -0.46 -6.63 0.43
N ASP A 311 0.45 -6.81 1.37
CA ASP A 311 0.28 -7.42 2.68
C ASP A 311 -0.01 -8.93 2.66
N LEU A 312 1.03 -9.72 2.93
CA LEU A 312 1.02 -11.17 3.10
C LEU A 312 0.49 -11.61 4.47
N THR A 313 0.15 -10.71 5.40
CA THR A 313 -0.27 -11.06 6.76
C THR A 313 -1.39 -12.11 6.79
N PRO A 314 -2.47 -12.01 5.97
CA PRO A 314 -3.50 -13.05 5.94
C PRO A 314 -2.96 -14.43 5.58
N LEU A 315 -2.03 -14.52 4.62
CA LEU A 315 -1.41 -15.78 4.22
C LEU A 315 -0.46 -16.31 5.29
N ARG A 316 0.27 -15.43 5.98
CA ARG A 316 1.18 -15.83 7.07
C ARG A 316 0.44 -16.33 8.31
N LEU A 317 -0.75 -15.82 8.57
CA LEU A 317 -1.53 -16.23 9.74
C LEU A 317 -2.60 -17.29 9.41
N TRP A 318 -2.76 -17.66 8.14
CA TRP A 318 -3.76 -18.65 7.72
C TRP A 318 -3.47 -20.06 8.23
N ASP A 319 -4.42 -20.67 8.92
CA ASP A 319 -4.39 -22.07 9.31
C ASP A 319 -5.81 -22.66 9.43
N ASP A 320 -5.90 -23.93 9.83
CA ASP A 320 -7.19 -24.62 9.99
C ASP A 320 -8.06 -23.99 11.09
N ARG A 321 -7.47 -23.32 12.09
CA ARG A 321 -8.21 -22.64 13.16
C ARG A 321 -8.89 -21.38 12.62
N VAL A 322 -8.17 -20.59 11.83
CA VAL A 322 -8.71 -19.43 11.11
C VAL A 322 -9.81 -19.87 10.15
N ALA A 323 -9.57 -20.90 9.34
CA ALA A 323 -10.56 -21.42 8.39
C ALA A 323 -11.85 -21.91 9.08
N ALA A 324 -11.73 -22.54 10.26
CA ALA A 324 -12.88 -23.03 11.02
C ALA A 324 -13.65 -21.93 11.77
N SER A 325 -12.98 -20.81 12.08
CA SER A 325 -13.54 -19.68 12.83
C SER A 325 -14.64 -18.94 12.07
N ASP A 326 -15.67 -18.48 12.79
CA ASP A 326 -16.72 -17.66 12.16
C ASP A 326 -16.22 -16.26 11.77
N VAL A 327 -15.29 -15.71 12.55
CA VAL A 327 -14.68 -14.38 12.37
C VAL A 327 -13.22 -14.44 12.82
N HIS A 328 -12.33 -13.86 12.03
CA HIS A 328 -10.93 -13.66 12.41
C HIS A 328 -10.42 -12.31 11.89
N LEU A 329 -9.99 -11.44 12.80
CA LEU A 329 -9.30 -10.20 12.50
C LEU A 329 -7.80 -10.47 12.39
N PHE A 330 -7.21 -10.16 11.23
CA PHE A 330 -5.77 -10.20 11.08
C PHE A 330 -5.18 -8.89 11.65
N PRO A 331 -4.13 -8.95 12.50
CA PRO A 331 -3.50 -7.75 13.03
C PRO A 331 -2.89 -6.93 11.88
N PRO A 332 -3.25 -5.64 11.74
CA PRO A 332 -2.65 -4.79 10.71
C PRO A 332 -1.14 -4.66 10.89
N ARG A 333 -0.39 -4.66 9.78
CA ARG A 333 1.06 -4.41 9.82
C ARG A 333 1.36 -2.94 10.18
N PRO A 334 2.56 -2.63 10.71
CA PRO A 334 3.03 -1.26 10.82
C PRO A 334 2.92 -0.54 9.47
N THR A 335 2.23 0.59 9.44
CA THR A 335 1.90 1.30 8.20
C THR A 335 2.50 2.70 8.21
N PRO A 336 3.38 3.05 7.26
CA PRO A 336 3.90 4.41 7.14
C PRO A 336 2.78 5.38 6.73
N ARG A 337 2.79 6.56 7.34
CA ARG A 337 1.87 7.66 7.03
C ARG A 337 2.22 8.29 5.67
N PHE A 338 1.81 7.67 4.58
CA PHE A 338 2.00 8.26 3.25
C PHE A 338 0.99 9.38 2.97
N MET A 339 1.47 10.41 2.26
CA MET A 339 0.65 11.46 1.66
C MET A 339 0.15 11.08 0.27
N ALA A 340 0.05 9.77 -0.04
CA ALA A 340 -0.63 9.34 -1.25
C ALA A 340 -2.09 9.84 -1.18
N GLU A 341 -2.49 10.58 -2.21
CA GLU A 341 -3.89 10.93 -2.38
C GLU A 341 -4.63 9.62 -2.71
N ALA A 342 -5.74 9.38 -2.03
CA ALA A 342 -6.67 8.36 -2.52
C ALA A 342 -6.97 8.73 -3.98
N PRO A 343 -6.96 7.76 -4.93
CA PRO A 343 -7.43 8.03 -6.28
C PRO A 343 -8.75 8.77 -6.15
N SER A 344 -8.87 9.93 -6.77
CA SER A 344 -10.07 10.75 -6.64
C SER A 344 -11.31 9.86 -6.90
N ALA A 345 -12.40 10.08 -6.17
CA ALA A 345 -13.62 9.26 -6.30
C ALA A 345 -14.24 9.26 -7.71
N GLN A 346 -13.69 10.04 -8.64
CA GLN A 346 -13.83 9.78 -10.06
C GLN A 346 -12.91 8.61 -10.40
N GLU A 347 -13.51 7.42 -10.50
CA GLU A 347 -12.99 6.24 -11.18
C GLU A 347 -12.61 6.57 -12.64
N ARG A 348 -11.62 7.44 -12.84
CA ARG A 348 -10.91 7.53 -14.11
C ARG A 348 -10.10 6.26 -14.15
N ALA A 349 -10.58 5.31 -14.96
CA ALA A 349 -9.75 4.19 -15.38
C ALA A 349 -8.38 4.76 -15.72
N LEU A 350 -7.35 4.30 -15.00
CA LEU A 350 -5.99 4.81 -15.19
C LEU A 350 -5.64 4.72 -16.68
N PRO A 351 -4.89 5.69 -17.22
CA PRO A 351 -4.39 5.59 -18.58
C PRO A 351 -3.68 4.25 -18.81
N ARG A 352 -3.67 3.78 -20.06
CA ARG A 352 -2.91 2.56 -20.40
C ARG A 352 -1.45 2.72 -19.96
N ALA A 353 -0.88 1.64 -19.43
CA ALA A 353 0.50 1.58 -18.94
C ALA A 353 0.81 2.45 -17.69
N VAL A 354 -0.21 2.84 -16.92
CA VAL A 354 -0.04 3.40 -15.58
C VAL A 354 -0.35 2.32 -14.54
N GLY A 355 0.59 2.09 -13.63
CA GLY A 355 0.44 1.17 -12.50
C GLY A 355 -0.46 1.75 -11.41
N THR A 356 -1.14 0.86 -10.68
CA THR A 356 -1.97 1.26 -9.54
C THR A 356 -1.11 1.47 -8.30
N ASN A 357 -1.34 2.58 -7.59
CA ASN A 357 -0.72 2.80 -6.28
C ASN A 357 -1.22 1.77 -5.26
N MET A 358 -0.35 1.39 -4.33
CA MET A 358 -0.76 0.69 -3.11
C MET A 358 -1.87 1.49 -2.38
N PRO A 359 -2.79 0.82 -1.66
CA PRO A 359 -3.83 1.51 -0.91
C PRO A 359 -3.26 2.55 0.07
N ALA A 360 -3.81 3.77 0.03
CA ALA A 360 -3.38 4.87 0.89
C ALA A 360 -4.00 4.76 2.29
N GLY A 361 -3.39 3.98 3.19
CA GLY A 361 -3.85 3.86 4.56
C GLY A 361 -3.48 2.53 5.22
N VAL A 362 -4.03 2.31 6.41
CA VAL A 362 -3.89 1.05 7.15
C VAL A 362 -4.79 -0.01 6.52
N ILE A 363 -4.19 -1.09 6.03
CA ILE A 363 -4.90 -2.25 5.51
C ILE A 363 -5.40 -3.09 6.68
N ILE A 364 -6.70 -3.31 6.74
CA ILE A 364 -7.38 -4.09 7.77
C ILE A 364 -8.05 -5.27 7.08
N ASP A 365 -7.47 -6.45 7.25
CA ASP A 365 -7.99 -7.69 6.71
C ASP A 365 -8.73 -8.48 7.79
N PHE A 366 -9.86 -9.07 7.42
CA PHE A 366 -10.58 -10.01 8.29
C PHE A 366 -11.29 -11.10 7.49
N TRP A 367 -11.38 -12.27 8.09
CA TRP A 367 -12.08 -13.44 7.56
C TRP A 367 -13.49 -13.53 8.17
N LEU A 368 -14.47 -13.85 7.33
CA LEU A 368 -15.82 -14.25 7.74
C LEU A 368 -16.15 -15.61 7.12
N LYS A 369 -16.59 -16.57 7.93
CA LYS A 369 -16.94 -17.92 7.42
C LYS A 369 -18.16 -17.90 6.51
N SER A 370 -19.11 -17.02 6.79
CA SER A 370 -20.35 -16.83 6.02
C SER A 370 -20.63 -15.34 5.89
N GLU A 371 -21.39 -14.99 4.86
CA GLU A 371 -21.88 -13.62 4.68
C GLU A 371 -22.85 -13.26 5.83
N PRO A 372 -22.71 -12.10 6.48
CA PRO A 372 -23.60 -11.68 7.56
C PRO A 372 -25.06 -11.53 7.13
N GLY A 373 -26.00 -11.80 8.03
CA GLY A 373 -27.44 -11.66 7.77
C GLY A 373 -27.91 -10.21 7.67
N LYS A 374 -29.13 -10.00 7.15
CA LYS A 374 -29.79 -8.69 7.20
C LYS A 374 -30.00 -8.27 8.66
N GLY A 375 -29.44 -7.11 9.05
CA GLY A 375 -29.52 -6.60 10.42
C GLY A 375 -28.32 -6.98 11.31
N GLU A 376 -27.31 -7.66 10.76
CA GLU A 376 -26.05 -7.99 11.44
C GLU A 376 -24.90 -7.16 10.85
N PRO A 377 -24.79 -5.87 11.20
CA PRO A 377 -23.74 -5.03 10.63
C PRO A 377 -22.36 -5.49 11.09
N VAL A 378 -21.41 -5.41 10.17
CA VAL A 378 -19.98 -5.50 10.47
C VAL A 378 -19.47 -4.10 10.73
N THR A 379 -18.77 -3.93 11.84
CA THR A 379 -18.23 -2.63 12.25
C THR A 379 -16.74 -2.78 12.54
N VAL A 380 -15.95 -1.87 11.96
CA VAL A 380 -14.52 -1.71 12.20
C VAL A 380 -14.32 -0.36 12.89
N GLU A 381 -13.87 -0.38 14.13
CA GLU A 381 -13.58 0.82 14.92
C GLU A 381 -12.08 0.96 15.08
N ILE A 382 -11.58 2.18 14.93
CA ILE A 382 -10.19 2.53 15.21
C ILE A 382 -10.16 3.29 16.52
N LEU A 383 -9.27 2.89 17.43
CA LEU A 383 -9.13 3.47 18.75
C LEU A 383 -7.73 4.04 18.96
N SER A 384 -7.69 5.15 19.70
CA SER A 384 -6.49 5.73 20.27
C SER A 384 -6.71 5.88 21.77
N GLN A 385 -5.85 5.27 22.58
CA GLN A 385 -5.94 5.32 24.05
C GLN A 385 -7.34 4.93 24.59
N GLY A 386 -7.95 3.90 23.99
CA GLY A 386 -9.29 3.41 24.35
C GLY A 386 -10.47 4.25 23.85
N LYS A 387 -10.22 5.41 23.22
CA LYS A 387 -11.26 6.25 22.59
C LYS A 387 -11.39 5.88 21.11
N VAL A 388 -12.62 5.64 20.65
CA VAL A 388 -12.91 5.47 19.21
C VAL A 388 -12.68 6.81 18.48
N ILE A 389 -11.84 6.77 17.45
CA ILE A 389 -11.47 7.93 16.61
C ILE A 389 -11.97 7.81 15.16
N ARG A 390 -12.39 6.61 14.74
CA ARG A 390 -13.06 6.35 13.46
C ARG A 390 -13.93 5.10 13.57
N THR A 391 -15.06 5.08 12.88
CA THR A 391 -15.95 3.92 12.77
C THR A 391 -16.34 3.72 11.31
N LEU A 392 -16.07 2.53 10.77
CA LEU A 392 -16.50 2.08 9.45
C LEU A 392 -17.53 0.96 9.66
N THR A 393 -18.67 0.99 8.96
CA THR A 393 -19.72 0.00 9.20
C THR A 393 -20.45 -0.41 7.92
N SER A 394 -20.92 -1.66 7.85
CA SER A 394 -21.83 -2.12 6.79
C SER A 394 -23.30 -1.76 7.05
N ALA A 395 -23.61 -1.18 8.22
CA ALA A 395 -24.96 -0.74 8.55
C ALA A 395 -25.47 0.31 7.56
N LYS A 396 -26.57 -0.01 6.88
CA LYS A 396 -27.34 0.97 6.10
C LYS A 396 -28.34 1.62 7.05
N LYS A 397 -28.16 2.91 7.34
CA LYS A 397 -29.12 3.66 8.15
C LYS A 397 -30.23 4.18 7.25
N GLU A 398 -31.44 3.67 7.42
CA GLU A 398 -32.62 4.20 6.75
C GLU A 398 -32.96 5.60 7.29
N LEU A 399 -33.23 6.54 6.38
CA LEU A 399 -33.71 7.87 6.74
C LEU A 399 -35.19 7.76 7.11
N THR A 400 -35.55 8.20 8.31
CA THR A 400 -36.94 8.26 8.81
C THR A 400 -37.42 9.72 8.84
N GLY A 401 -38.74 9.94 8.87
CA GLY A 401 -39.32 11.29 8.92
C GLY A 401 -39.95 11.73 7.60
N ASP A 402 -40.41 12.98 7.56
CA ASP A 402 -40.98 13.59 6.35
C ASP A 402 -39.92 13.93 5.28
N LEU A 403 -40.36 14.47 4.13
CA LEU A 403 -39.44 14.79 3.02
C LEU A 403 -38.37 15.83 3.40
N GLU A 404 -38.72 16.81 4.25
CA GLU A 404 -37.78 17.85 4.68
C GLU A 404 -36.80 17.32 5.71
N GLU A 405 -37.27 16.53 6.68
CA GLU A 405 -36.44 15.85 7.67
C GLU A 405 -35.44 14.90 7.00
N ARG A 406 -35.90 14.11 6.02
CA ARG A 406 -35.05 13.21 5.25
C ARG A 406 -34.04 13.96 4.40
N ALA A 407 -34.44 15.04 3.73
CA ALA A 407 -33.53 15.87 2.93
C ALA A 407 -32.46 16.54 3.81
N ARG A 408 -32.85 17.03 4.99
CA ARG A 408 -31.93 17.61 5.97
C ARG A 408 -30.94 16.57 6.50
N GLU A 409 -31.41 15.39 6.88
CA GLU A 409 -30.54 14.32 7.35
C GLU A 409 -29.64 13.79 6.23
N GLN A 410 -30.10 13.74 4.98
CA GLN A 410 -29.28 13.39 3.83
C GLN A 410 -28.16 14.40 3.59
N GLU A 411 -28.45 15.71 3.67
CA GLU A 411 -27.43 16.76 3.56
C GLU A 411 -26.43 16.73 4.71
N LEU A 412 -26.88 16.48 5.95
CA LEU A 412 -25.98 16.32 7.12
C LEU A 412 -25.03 15.13 6.99
N ARG A 413 -25.38 14.14 6.15
CA ARG A 413 -24.60 12.91 5.96
C ARG A 413 -23.77 12.93 4.69
N LYS A 414 -23.85 14.02 3.91
CA LYS A 414 -23.05 14.21 2.70
C LYS A 414 -21.57 14.31 3.10
N GLY A 415 -20.76 13.35 2.65
CA GLY A 415 -19.35 13.23 3.02
C GLY A 415 -19.03 11.99 3.85
N GLN A 416 -20.01 11.43 4.58
CA GLN A 416 -19.81 10.22 5.38
C GLN A 416 -19.40 9.00 4.53
N ASP A 417 -18.65 8.09 5.15
CA ASP A 417 -18.25 6.84 4.54
C ASP A 417 -19.44 6.06 3.97
N LYS A 418 -19.25 5.52 2.77
CA LYS A 418 -20.20 4.54 2.22
C LYS A 418 -20.21 3.30 3.12
N PRO A 419 -21.38 2.65 3.30
CA PRO A 419 -21.44 1.40 4.04
C PRO A 419 -20.48 0.36 3.45
N LEU A 420 -19.78 -0.39 4.32
CA LEU A 420 -18.86 -1.44 3.92
C LEU A 420 -19.57 -2.52 3.10
N GLU A 421 -18.98 -2.91 1.98
CA GLU A 421 -19.37 -4.09 1.21
C GLU A 421 -18.70 -5.33 1.81
N ILE A 422 -19.49 -6.22 2.39
CA ILE A 422 -19.02 -7.39 3.13
C ILE A 422 -19.42 -8.66 2.39
N LYS A 423 -18.52 -9.64 2.34
CA LYS A 423 -18.74 -10.94 1.74
C LYS A 423 -18.28 -12.07 2.64
N ALA A 424 -18.74 -13.30 2.35
CA ALA A 424 -18.09 -14.49 2.88
C ALA A 424 -16.63 -14.55 2.41
N GLY A 425 -15.75 -15.01 3.30
CA GLY A 425 -14.33 -15.15 3.08
C GLY A 425 -13.49 -13.96 3.55
N LEU A 426 -12.37 -13.71 2.88
CA LEU A 426 -11.46 -12.61 3.21
C LEU A 426 -12.03 -11.28 2.72
N ASN A 427 -12.13 -10.32 3.65
CA ASN A 427 -12.54 -8.94 3.44
C ASN A 427 -11.36 -8.01 3.76
N ARG A 428 -11.23 -6.92 2.99
CA ARG A 428 -10.20 -5.91 3.16
C ARG A 428 -10.86 -4.54 3.27
N VAL A 429 -10.51 -3.79 4.31
CA VAL A 429 -10.91 -2.41 4.54
C VAL A 429 -9.66 -1.56 4.67
N VAL A 430 -9.66 -0.37 4.10
CA VAL A 430 -8.52 0.56 4.17
C VAL A 430 -8.95 1.78 4.97
N TRP A 431 -8.30 2.01 6.11
CA TRP A 431 -8.48 3.24 6.87
C TRP A 431 -7.42 4.25 6.44
N ASP A 432 -7.85 5.37 5.86
CA ASP A 432 -7.01 6.46 5.34
C ASP A 432 -6.24 7.27 6.43
N MET A 433 -6.20 6.74 7.66
CA MET A 433 -5.63 7.34 8.85
C MET A 433 -6.34 8.60 9.34
N ARG A 434 -7.52 8.94 8.80
CA ARG A 434 -8.26 10.12 9.23
C ARG A 434 -9.21 9.84 10.38
N VAL A 435 -9.32 10.83 11.27
CA VAL A 435 -10.26 10.82 12.39
C VAL A 435 -11.69 11.17 11.93
N LEU A 436 -12.59 11.44 12.87
CA LEU A 436 -13.95 11.90 12.57
C LEU A 436 -13.97 13.24 11.83
N GLU A 437 -14.93 13.37 10.92
CA GLU A 437 -15.22 14.61 10.17
C GLU A 437 -15.73 15.73 11.09
N PRO A 438 -15.54 17.01 10.71
CA PRO A 438 -16.15 18.12 11.43
C PRO A 438 -17.68 18.12 11.24
N THR A 439 -18.41 18.61 12.24
CA THR A 439 -19.84 18.90 12.11
C THR A 439 -20.02 20.15 11.23
N LEU A 440 -20.78 20.04 10.15
CA LEU A 440 -21.07 21.16 9.24
C LEU A 440 -22.57 21.47 9.23
N ALA A 441 -22.91 22.76 9.11
CA ALA A 441 -24.30 23.16 8.92
C ALA A 441 -24.80 22.69 7.54
N PRO A 442 -26.08 22.30 7.38
CA PRO A 442 -26.60 21.86 6.09
C PRO A 442 -26.35 22.89 5.00
N LYS A 443 -25.96 22.40 3.81
CA LYS A 443 -25.64 23.22 2.61
C LYS A 443 -24.45 24.17 2.78
N ALA A 444 -23.53 23.91 3.72
CA ALA A 444 -22.25 24.61 3.76
C ALA A 444 -21.44 24.30 2.48
N VAL A 445 -20.91 25.35 1.84
CA VAL A 445 -20.11 25.27 0.62
C VAL A 445 -18.75 25.86 0.91
N PHE A 446 -17.71 25.23 0.37
CA PHE A 446 -16.31 25.63 0.53
C PHE A 446 -15.59 25.37 -0.79
N ASN A 447 -14.92 26.40 -1.32
CA ASN A 447 -14.18 26.29 -2.59
C ASN A 447 -12.69 26.16 -2.32
N GLU A 448 -12.19 26.89 -1.31
CA GLU A 448 -10.79 26.89 -0.91
C GLU A 448 -10.55 26.17 0.43
N GLY A 449 -9.31 25.71 0.61
CA GLY A 449 -8.87 25.03 1.83
C GLY A 449 -9.26 23.56 1.92
N SER A 450 -9.24 23.00 3.13
CA SER A 450 -9.51 21.59 3.38
C SER A 450 -10.45 21.40 4.56
N LYS A 451 -11.51 20.63 4.31
CA LYS A 451 -12.43 20.08 5.33
C LYS A 451 -12.11 18.61 5.67
N ALA A 452 -11.04 18.06 5.10
CA ALA A 452 -10.68 16.68 5.32
C ALA A 452 -10.26 16.46 6.78
N PRO A 453 -10.82 15.47 7.49
CA PRO A 453 -10.48 15.23 8.88
C PRO A 453 -8.98 14.94 9.06
N PRO A 454 -8.34 15.39 10.16
CA PRO A 454 -6.90 15.24 10.35
C PRO A 454 -6.42 13.79 10.21
N LYS A 455 -5.27 13.58 9.54
CA LYS A 455 -4.56 12.29 9.60
C LYS A 455 -3.88 12.17 10.96
N VAL A 456 -3.98 11.00 11.58
CA VAL A 456 -3.36 10.76 12.89
C VAL A 456 -1.84 10.95 12.87
N ALA A 457 -1.25 11.25 14.02
CA ALA A 457 0.20 11.26 14.19
C ALA A 457 0.75 9.82 14.19
N PRO A 458 2.07 9.62 13.95
CA PRO A 458 2.70 8.33 14.22
C PRO A 458 2.51 7.90 15.68
N GLY A 459 2.25 6.61 15.90
CA GLY A 459 1.96 6.07 17.21
C GLY A 459 1.24 4.72 17.18
N THR A 460 0.88 4.24 18.35
CA THR A 460 0.17 2.97 18.54
C THR A 460 -1.34 3.19 18.56
N TYR A 461 -2.06 2.36 17.80
CA TYR A 461 -3.50 2.38 17.66
C TYR A 461 -4.08 0.97 17.82
N GLU A 462 -5.38 0.88 18.03
CA GLU A 462 -6.10 -0.40 18.05
C GLU A 462 -7.18 -0.40 16.98
N VAL A 463 -7.40 -1.56 16.37
CA VAL A 463 -8.56 -1.85 15.54
C VAL A 463 -9.45 -2.83 16.28
N ARG A 464 -10.75 -2.53 16.35
CA ARG A 464 -11.77 -3.40 16.92
C ARG A 464 -12.78 -3.78 15.85
N LEU A 465 -12.85 -5.08 15.54
CA LEU A 465 -13.81 -5.67 14.63
C LEU A 465 -14.99 -6.24 15.43
N THR A 466 -16.20 -5.83 15.08
CA THR A 466 -17.45 -6.45 15.54
C THR A 466 -18.16 -7.10 14.34
N ALA A 467 -18.30 -8.42 14.35
CA ALA A 467 -18.97 -9.18 13.29
C ALA A 467 -19.52 -10.51 13.85
N ALA A 468 -20.65 -11.00 13.32
CA ALA A 468 -21.27 -12.27 13.73
C ALA A 468 -21.40 -12.44 15.26
N GLY A 469 -21.76 -11.36 15.98
CA GLY A 469 -21.89 -11.33 17.43
C GLY A 469 -20.57 -11.44 18.21
N LYS A 470 -19.42 -11.42 17.54
CA LYS A 470 -18.08 -11.49 18.14
C LYS A 470 -17.37 -10.14 18.03
N VAL A 471 -16.54 -9.85 19.01
CA VAL A 471 -15.65 -8.69 19.05
C VAL A 471 -14.20 -9.19 19.10
N GLN A 472 -13.35 -8.68 18.21
CA GLN A 472 -11.91 -8.93 18.22
C GLN A 472 -11.17 -7.60 18.13
N THR A 473 -10.06 -7.49 18.86
CA THR A 473 -9.22 -6.30 18.87
C THR A 473 -7.78 -6.69 18.52
N ALA A 474 -7.11 -5.85 17.75
CA ALA A 474 -5.68 -5.96 17.48
C ALA A 474 -5.00 -4.59 17.57
N THR A 475 -3.78 -4.57 18.07
CA THR A 475 -2.93 -3.37 18.13
C THR A 475 -2.07 -3.27 16.88
N PHE A 476 -1.84 -2.06 16.38
CA PHE A 476 -0.95 -1.78 15.25
C PHE A 476 -0.25 -0.43 15.40
N GLU A 477 0.73 -0.16 14.55
CA GLU A 477 1.53 1.07 14.56
C GLU A 477 1.34 1.86 13.27
N VAL A 478 1.17 3.18 13.40
CA VAL A 478 1.36 4.13 12.30
C VAL A 478 2.76 4.71 12.43
N THR A 479 3.60 4.55 11.42
CA THR A 479 4.99 5.01 11.44
C THR A 479 5.17 6.30 10.63
N PRO A 480 6.21 7.10 10.91
CA PRO A 480 6.55 8.24 10.06
C PRO A 480 6.83 7.78 8.62
N ASN A 481 6.51 8.63 7.63
CA ASN A 481 6.94 8.39 6.26
C ASN A 481 8.49 8.36 6.20
N PRO A 482 9.11 7.25 5.78
CA PRO A 482 10.57 7.10 5.80
C PRO A 482 11.31 8.08 4.87
N THR A 483 10.63 8.70 3.91
CA THR A 483 11.21 9.70 3.01
C THR A 483 10.95 11.15 3.47
N SER A 484 10.13 11.34 4.51
CA SER A 484 9.85 12.66 5.06
C SER A 484 10.95 13.11 6.03
N PRO A 485 11.38 14.38 5.99
CA PRO A 485 12.30 14.93 6.99
C PRO A 485 11.62 15.29 8.32
N ALA A 486 10.29 15.14 8.44
CA ALA A 486 9.56 15.51 9.65
C ALA A 486 9.78 14.50 10.79
N THR A 487 9.96 15.00 12.00
CA THR A 487 10.07 14.18 13.20
C THR A 487 8.69 13.72 13.70
N ALA A 488 8.65 12.70 14.56
CA ALA A 488 7.40 12.30 15.22
C ALA A 488 6.78 13.46 16.03
N ALA A 489 7.61 14.33 16.62
CA ALA A 489 7.16 15.51 17.36
C ALA A 489 6.50 16.55 16.43
N ASP A 490 7.08 16.77 15.24
CA ASP A 490 6.50 17.65 14.22
C ASP A 490 5.11 17.17 13.79
N LEU A 491 4.99 15.87 13.49
CA LEU A 491 3.73 15.27 13.04
C LEU A 491 2.68 15.23 14.15
N LYS A 492 3.11 15.08 15.41
CA LYS A 492 2.22 15.23 16.56
C LYS A 492 1.70 16.67 16.68
N ALA A 493 2.59 17.66 16.63
CA ALA A 493 2.19 19.07 16.72
C ALA A 493 1.25 19.47 15.57
N GLN A 494 1.48 18.92 14.37
CA GLN A 494 0.60 19.10 13.23
C GLN A 494 -0.78 18.49 13.46
N PHE A 495 -0.84 17.23 13.91
CA PHE A 495 -2.09 16.56 14.22
C PHE A 495 -2.88 17.31 15.31
N ASP A 496 -2.23 17.68 16.41
CA ASP A 496 -2.85 18.40 17.52
C ASP A 496 -3.48 19.73 17.05
N LEU A 497 -2.78 20.47 16.17
CA LEU A 497 -3.31 21.72 15.61
C LEU A 497 -4.49 21.49 14.65
N LEU A 498 -4.36 20.51 13.74
CA LEU A 498 -5.43 20.17 12.80
C LEU A 498 -6.67 19.65 13.53
N GLU A 499 -6.48 18.90 14.61
CA GLU A 499 -7.56 18.44 15.47
C GLU A 499 -8.30 19.62 16.11
N ALA A 500 -7.55 20.58 16.64
CA ALA A 500 -8.13 21.78 17.24
C ALA A 500 -8.86 22.66 16.21
N ILE A 501 -8.34 22.79 14.98
CA ILE A 501 -9.01 23.48 13.88
C ILE A 501 -10.32 22.77 13.49
N ARG A 502 -10.33 21.44 13.36
CA ARG A 502 -11.54 20.65 13.08
C ARG A 502 -12.60 20.86 14.16
N ASP A 503 -12.20 20.84 15.42
CA ASP A 503 -13.12 21.00 16.55
C ASP A 503 -13.69 22.42 16.62
N ASP A 504 -12.87 23.44 16.39
CA ASP A 504 -13.33 24.84 16.34
C ASP A 504 -14.19 25.13 15.09
N LEU A 505 -13.94 24.46 13.96
CA LEU A 505 -14.85 24.48 12.79
C LEU A 505 -16.20 23.85 13.13
N SER A 506 -16.20 22.71 13.83
CA SER A 506 -17.43 22.06 14.31
C SER A 506 -18.19 22.99 15.26
N ALA A 507 -17.51 23.61 16.21
CA ALA A 507 -18.11 24.58 17.13
C ALA A 507 -18.67 25.82 16.41
N THR A 508 -18.03 26.26 15.32
CA THR A 508 -18.52 27.33 14.44
C THR A 508 -19.88 26.96 13.85
N HIS A 509 -19.98 25.79 13.20
CA HIS A 509 -21.23 25.35 12.58
C HIS A 509 -22.32 24.93 13.57
N GLU A 510 -21.96 24.33 14.71
CA GLU A 510 -22.90 24.09 15.82
C GLU A 510 -23.53 25.40 16.31
N THR A 511 -22.71 26.45 16.44
CA THR A 511 -23.18 27.79 16.83
C THR A 511 -24.09 28.39 15.76
N VAL A 512 -23.74 28.28 14.48
CA VAL A 512 -24.59 28.70 13.35
C VAL A 512 -25.94 28.00 13.37
N MET A 513 -25.97 26.67 13.57
CA MET A 513 -27.22 25.92 13.65
C MET A 513 -28.08 26.37 14.83
N ALA A 514 -27.49 26.62 16.00
CA ALA A 514 -28.20 27.14 17.15
C ALA A 514 -28.74 28.56 16.93
N ILE A 515 -27.96 29.44 16.28
CA ILE A 515 -28.40 30.79 15.88
C ILE A 515 -29.61 30.71 14.94
N ARG A 516 -29.53 29.85 13.91
CA ARG A 516 -30.62 29.65 12.93
C ARG A 516 -31.90 29.16 13.60
N ASP A 517 -31.78 28.19 14.50
CA ASP A 517 -32.90 27.63 15.25
C ASP A 517 -33.58 28.67 16.14
N VAL A 518 -32.80 29.39 16.96
CA VAL A 518 -33.32 30.46 17.83
C VAL A 518 -33.97 31.56 17.01
N ARG A 519 -33.34 32.00 15.91
CA ARG A 519 -33.90 33.02 15.01
C ARG A 519 -35.24 32.56 14.41
N ALA A 520 -35.36 31.30 13.99
CA ALA A 520 -36.60 30.76 13.47
C ALA A 520 -37.72 30.77 14.53
N GLN A 521 -37.42 30.35 15.76
CA GLN A 521 -38.38 30.38 16.87
C GLN A 521 -38.82 31.81 17.22
N VAL A 522 -37.89 32.76 17.28
CA VAL A 522 -38.19 34.20 17.53
C VAL A 522 -39.16 34.75 16.48
N LEU A 523 -38.88 34.50 15.20
CA LEU A 523 -39.71 35.00 14.10
C LEU A 523 -41.08 34.31 14.05
N ASP A 524 -41.15 32.98 14.24
CA ASP A 524 -42.44 32.29 14.26
C ASP A 524 -43.31 32.73 15.43
N LEU A 525 -42.75 32.87 16.64
CA LEU A 525 -43.50 33.34 17.81
C LEU A 525 -44.01 34.77 17.62
N GLY A 526 -43.18 35.66 17.06
CA GLY A 526 -43.59 37.03 16.70
C GLY A 526 -44.77 37.03 15.73
N GLY A 527 -44.66 36.27 14.62
CA GLY A 527 -45.73 36.16 13.64
C GLY A 527 -46.97 35.43 14.16
N ARG A 528 -46.81 34.46 15.07
CA ARG A 528 -47.92 33.74 15.70
C ARG A 528 -48.71 34.64 16.64
N ALA A 529 -48.05 35.51 17.42
CA ALA A 529 -48.72 36.49 18.25
C ALA A 529 -49.64 37.40 17.41
N HIS A 530 -49.16 37.85 16.25
CA HIS A 530 -49.94 38.60 15.29
C HIS A 530 -51.15 37.80 14.77
N ARG A 531 -50.93 36.56 14.30
CA ARG A 531 -51.99 35.68 13.78
C ARG A 531 -53.08 35.36 14.82
N LEU A 532 -52.73 35.37 16.10
CA LEU A 532 -53.66 35.14 17.21
C LEU A 532 -54.34 36.41 17.72
N GLY A 533 -54.07 37.57 17.13
CA GLY A 533 -54.67 38.85 17.55
C GLY A 533 -54.15 39.38 18.89
N LEU A 534 -52.94 38.97 19.32
CA LEU A 534 -52.33 39.37 20.60
C LEU A 534 -51.57 40.71 20.52
N GLY A 535 -51.71 41.44 19.42
CA GLY A 535 -51.00 42.70 19.13
C GLY A 535 -49.65 42.48 18.45
N ASP A 536 -48.97 43.59 18.11
CA ASP A 536 -47.71 43.59 17.35
C ASP A 536 -46.45 43.75 18.22
N ALA A 537 -46.61 43.81 19.54
CA ALA A 537 -45.51 44.08 20.47
C ALA A 537 -44.42 42.99 20.43
N LEU A 538 -44.81 41.72 20.31
CA LEU A 538 -43.85 40.61 20.21
C LEU A 538 -43.18 40.59 18.83
N GLU A 539 -43.94 40.85 17.76
CA GLU A 539 -43.43 40.95 16.39
C GLU A 539 -42.39 42.08 16.25
N LYS A 540 -42.67 43.27 16.82
CA LYS A 540 -41.73 44.40 16.86
C LYS A 540 -40.45 44.12 17.64
N ARG A 541 -40.48 43.18 18.59
CA ARG A 541 -39.29 42.72 19.33
C ARG A 541 -38.55 41.60 18.60
N ALA A 542 -39.25 40.82 17.78
CA ALA A 542 -38.67 39.71 17.03
C ALA A 542 -37.71 40.20 15.95
N ALA A 543 -38.09 41.25 15.20
CA ALA A 543 -37.30 41.71 14.07
C ALA A 543 -35.88 42.22 14.43
N PRO A 544 -35.68 43.10 15.44
CA PRO A 544 -34.35 43.53 15.85
C PRO A 544 -33.49 42.37 16.38
N LEU A 545 -34.07 41.49 17.19
CA LEU A 545 -33.37 40.31 17.71
C LEU A 545 -32.94 39.36 16.59
N ALA A 546 -33.81 39.13 15.60
CA ALA A 546 -33.48 38.34 14.43
C ALA A 546 -32.37 38.99 13.57
N GLN A 547 -32.33 40.32 13.49
CA GLN A 547 -31.24 41.05 12.81
C GLN A 547 -29.91 40.88 13.54
N GLU A 548 -29.89 41.00 14.87
CA GLU A 548 -28.68 40.76 15.67
C GLU A 548 -28.17 39.33 15.53
N LEU A 549 -29.06 38.34 15.58
CA LEU A 549 -28.73 36.93 15.33
C LEU A 549 -28.18 36.72 13.92
N THR A 550 -28.72 37.43 12.92
CA THR A 550 -28.24 37.36 11.53
C THR A 550 -26.87 38.00 11.35
N ALA A 551 -26.62 39.14 12.01
CA ALA A 551 -25.32 39.77 12.01
C ALA A 551 -24.27 38.86 12.66
N LEU A 552 -24.62 38.20 13.76
CA LEU A 552 -23.74 37.24 14.42
C LEU A 552 -23.47 35.99 13.58
N GLU A 553 -24.48 35.46 12.86
CA GLU A 553 -24.26 34.39 11.89
C GLU A 553 -23.27 34.82 10.80
N LEU A 554 -23.39 36.05 10.28
CA LEU A 554 -22.54 36.58 9.22
C LEU A 554 -21.06 36.73 9.62
N GLU A 555 -20.75 36.71 10.92
CA GLU A 555 -19.37 36.66 11.40
C GLU A 555 -18.78 35.25 11.39
N LEU A 556 -19.65 34.23 11.50
CA LEU A 556 -19.27 32.82 11.54
C LEU A 556 -19.27 32.16 10.15
N THR A 557 -20.27 32.47 9.33
CA THR A 557 -20.46 31.91 7.98
C THR A 557 -21.18 32.93 7.09
N ASN A 558 -20.99 32.83 5.77
CA ASN A 558 -21.73 33.67 4.83
C ASN A 558 -22.84 32.87 4.12
N PRO A 559 -24.13 33.04 4.49
CA PRO A 559 -25.23 32.25 3.92
C PRO A 559 -25.55 32.59 2.46
N GLN A 560 -24.90 33.60 1.86
CA GLN A 560 -25.01 33.88 0.43
C GLN A 560 -24.15 32.94 -0.43
N ILE A 561 -23.10 32.33 0.14
CA ILE A 561 -22.28 31.33 -0.55
C ILE A 561 -23.08 30.02 -0.60
N LYS A 562 -23.62 29.69 -1.77
CA LYS A 562 -24.52 28.55 -2.00
C LYS A 562 -24.05 27.63 -3.13
N ALA A 563 -23.13 28.10 -3.95
CA ALA A 563 -22.52 27.39 -5.05
C ALA A 563 -21.01 27.61 -5.08
N ASP A 564 -20.36 26.79 -5.89
CA ASP A 564 -18.96 26.97 -6.23
C ASP A 564 -18.74 28.37 -6.84
N GLU A 565 -17.60 28.98 -6.55
CA GLU A 565 -17.19 30.35 -6.90
C GLU A 565 -18.05 31.53 -6.36
N ASP A 566 -19.10 31.27 -5.56
CA ASP A 566 -19.86 32.36 -4.90
C ASP A 566 -18.99 33.19 -3.94
N ASP A 567 -17.93 32.61 -3.39
CA ASP A 567 -16.97 33.27 -2.52
C ASP A 567 -16.17 34.40 -3.19
N LEU A 568 -16.16 34.44 -4.53
CA LEU A 568 -15.63 35.57 -5.30
C LEU A 568 -16.53 36.81 -5.21
N ASN A 569 -17.84 36.61 -4.97
CA ASN A 569 -18.84 37.67 -4.89
C ASN A 569 -19.25 37.98 -3.44
N TYR A 570 -19.18 37.00 -2.56
CA TYR A 570 -19.59 37.08 -1.16
C TYR A 570 -18.44 36.70 -0.25
N GLU A 571 -17.97 37.64 0.57
CA GLU A 571 -16.80 37.45 1.42
C GLU A 571 -16.92 36.21 2.32
N PRO A 572 -15.98 35.25 2.22
CA PRO A 572 -15.83 34.15 3.17
C PRO A 572 -15.65 34.63 4.60
N LYS A 573 -16.03 33.81 5.57
CA LYS A 573 -16.03 34.15 6.99
C LYS A 573 -15.22 33.14 7.79
N LEU A 574 -15.43 33.12 9.10
CA LEU A 574 -14.62 32.37 10.04
C LEU A 574 -14.53 30.87 9.72
N ASP A 575 -15.63 30.26 9.23
CA ASP A 575 -15.65 28.86 8.79
C ASP A 575 -14.63 28.59 7.67
N HIS A 576 -14.57 29.46 6.65
CA HIS A 576 -13.63 29.36 5.54
C HIS A 576 -12.19 29.65 5.97
N ASP A 577 -11.98 30.58 6.90
CA ASP A 577 -10.65 30.84 7.44
C ASP A 577 -10.07 29.59 8.14
N PHE A 578 -10.92 28.85 8.88
CA PHE A 578 -10.52 27.59 9.49
C PHE A 578 -10.21 26.51 8.45
N THR A 579 -11.02 26.34 7.40
CA THR A 579 -10.74 25.35 6.34
C THR A 579 -9.49 25.71 5.55
N TYR A 580 -9.28 27.00 5.25
CA TYR A 580 -8.06 27.46 4.59
C TYR A 580 -6.82 27.19 5.44
N LEU A 581 -6.85 27.53 6.72
CA LEU A 581 -5.76 27.24 7.65
C LEU A 581 -5.49 25.73 7.75
N ALA A 582 -6.53 24.90 7.81
CA ALA A 582 -6.37 23.44 7.80
C ALA A 582 -5.66 22.95 6.53
N GLY A 583 -6.00 23.49 5.36
CA GLY A 583 -5.33 23.19 4.10
C GLY A 583 -3.84 23.56 4.12
N VAL A 584 -3.50 24.75 4.64
CA VAL A 584 -2.11 25.20 4.79
C VAL A 584 -1.32 24.28 5.71
N VAL A 585 -1.88 23.95 6.88
CA VAL A 585 -1.22 23.09 7.87
C VAL A 585 -1.06 21.66 7.36
N ALA A 586 -2.02 21.12 6.61
CA ALA A 586 -2.01 19.75 6.09
C ALA A 586 -1.23 19.56 4.77
N SER A 587 -0.66 20.64 4.21
CA SER A 587 -0.04 20.64 2.87
C SER A 587 1.16 19.70 2.70
N ALA A 588 1.85 19.35 3.78
CA ALA A 588 2.93 18.37 3.79
C ALA A 588 3.12 17.79 5.20
N ASP A 589 3.79 16.65 5.31
CA ASP A 589 4.25 16.13 6.60
C ASP A 589 5.35 17.04 7.17
N ARG A 590 4.96 17.98 8.04
CA ARG A 590 5.81 19.01 8.68
C ARG A 590 5.14 19.51 9.96
N GLY A 591 5.94 20.08 10.87
CA GLY A 591 5.42 20.80 12.04
C GLY A 591 4.74 22.12 11.62
N PRO A 592 3.74 22.61 12.38
CA PRO A 592 3.10 23.89 12.10
C PRO A 592 4.08 25.06 12.08
N THR A 593 3.89 25.99 11.14
CA THR A 593 4.67 27.23 11.12
C THR A 593 4.22 28.18 12.23
N ALA A 594 5.11 29.09 12.66
CA ALA A 594 4.75 30.13 13.61
C ALA A 594 3.59 31.00 13.11
N GLY A 595 3.51 31.23 11.79
CA GLY A 595 2.40 31.92 11.13
C GLY A 595 1.09 31.17 11.28
N ALA A 596 1.05 29.87 10.99
CA ALA A 596 -0.14 29.04 11.15
C ALA A 596 -0.65 29.02 12.61
N LEU A 597 0.27 28.90 13.57
CA LEU A 597 -0.07 28.98 15.01
C LEU A 597 -0.60 30.37 15.40
N GLY A 598 -0.05 31.43 14.80
CA GLY A 598 -0.52 32.80 15.00
C GLY A 598 -1.95 33.01 14.49
N VAL A 599 -2.21 32.61 13.25
CA VAL A 599 -3.54 32.68 12.63
C VAL A 599 -4.54 31.86 13.43
N TYR A 600 -4.21 30.63 13.84
CA TYR A 600 -5.10 29.82 14.67
C TYR A 600 -5.55 30.54 15.95
N ARG A 601 -4.61 31.19 16.66
CA ARG A 601 -4.95 31.95 17.87
C ARG A 601 -5.91 33.11 17.59
N GLU A 602 -5.75 33.79 16.46
CA GLU A 602 -6.64 34.87 16.05
C GLU A 602 -8.05 34.33 15.73
N LEU A 603 -8.15 33.29 14.91
CA LEU A 603 -9.42 32.67 14.53
C LEU A 603 -10.16 32.13 15.75
N LYS A 604 -9.44 31.44 16.65
CA LYS A 604 -9.99 30.98 17.92
C LYS A 604 -10.52 32.13 18.77
N GLY A 605 -9.78 33.23 18.87
CA GLY A 605 -10.25 34.43 19.57
C GLY A 605 -11.54 35.01 18.98
N LYS A 606 -11.67 35.04 17.65
CA LYS A 606 -12.90 35.46 16.96
C LYS A 606 -14.07 34.52 17.27
N LEU A 607 -13.86 33.21 17.24
CA LEU A 607 -14.87 32.20 17.57
C LEU A 607 -15.35 32.35 19.02
N ASP A 608 -14.41 32.43 19.96
CA ASP A 608 -14.73 32.55 21.39
C ASP A 608 -15.51 33.84 21.68
N ALA A 609 -15.16 34.95 21.03
CA ALA A 609 -15.89 36.22 21.14
C ALA A 609 -17.31 36.15 20.53
N ALA A 610 -17.49 35.50 19.38
CA ALA A 610 -18.80 35.30 18.76
C ALA A 610 -19.70 34.39 19.60
N ARG A 611 -19.15 33.28 20.12
CA ARG A 611 -19.86 32.38 21.04
C ARG A 611 -20.23 33.07 22.34
N GLY A 612 -19.34 33.88 22.90
CA GLY A 612 -19.62 34.69 24.08
C GLY A 612 -20.79 35.65 23.88
N ARG A 613 -20.82 36.35 22.73
CA ARG A 613 -21.95 37.22 22.34
C ARG A 613 -23.24 36.44 22.13
N PHE A 614 -23.19 35.26 21.50
CA PHE A 614 -24.37 34.42 21.37
C PHE A 614 -24.95 34.00 22.73
N GLN A 615 -24.08 33.59 23.67
CA GLN A 615 -24.52 33.25 25.02
C GLN A 615 -25.11 34.45 25.78
N ALA A 616 -24.55 35.65 25.59
CA ALA A 616 -25.11 36.87 26.15
C ALA A 616 -26.50 37.18 25.59
N LEU A 617 -26.70 37.05 24.27
CA LEU A 617 -28.02 37.20 23.62
C LEU A 617 -29.03 36.17 24.15
N LEU A 618 -28.60 34.92 24.35
CA LEU A 618 -29.44 33.86 24.92
C LEU A 618 -29.91 34.23 26.35
N ALA A 619 -28.98 34.65 27.21
CA ALA A 619 -29.28 34.97 28.61
C ALA A 619 -30.03 36.30 28.78
N GLY A 620 -29.85 37.25 27.87
CA GLY A 620 -30.45 38.57 27.86
C GLY A 620 -31.70 38.63 27.00
N ASP A 621 -31.53 39.04 25.74
CA ASP A 621 -32.60 39.42 24.82
C ASP A 621 -33.54 38.27 24.47
N VAL A 622 -33.01 37.08 24.21
CA VAL A 622 -33.81 35.87 23.91
C VAL A 622 -34.61 35.44 25.15
N ALA A 623 -34.00 35.47 26.33
CA ALA A 623 -34.72 35.16 27.58
C ALA A 623 -35.81 36.21 27.87
N ALA A 624 -35.54 37.50 27.63
CA ALA A 624 -36.52 38.57 27.77
C ALA A 624 -37.64 38.48 26.73
N PHE A 625 -37.34 38.04 25.51
CA PHE A 625 -38.33 37.75 24.48
C PHE A 625 -39.20 36.55 24.89
N SER A 626 -38.58 35.47 25.34
CA SER A 626 -39.27 34.25 25.79
C SER A 626 -40.23 34.50 26.95
N ARG A 627 -39.82 35.29 27.96
CA ARG A 627 -40.71 35.69 29.05
C ARG A 627 -41.92 36.50 28.57
N ALA A 628 -41.75 37.32 27.54
CA ALA A 628 -42.86 38.09 26.98
C ALA A 628 -43.80 37.22 26.13
N ALA A 629 -43.26 36.25 25.40
CA ALA A 629 -44.06 35.23 24.73
C ALA A 629 -44.88 34.40 25.73
N GLU A 630 -44.25 33.97 26.84
CA GLU A 630 -44.90 33.22 27.91
C GLU A 630 -46.02 34.02 28.60
N ALA A 631 -45.81 35.32 28.85
CA ALA A 631 -46.86 36.21 29.36
C ALA A 631 -48.09 36.29 28.43
N MET A 632 -47.90 36.02 27.14
CA MET A 632 -48.95 35.91 26.13
C MET A 632 -49.47 34.46 25.93
N LYS A 633 -49.08 33.53 26.81
CA LYS A 633 -49.40 32.09 26.74
C LYS A 633 -48.87 31.39 25.47
N LEU A 634 -47.76 31.89 24.92
CA LEU A 634 -47.04 31.25 23.83
C LEU A 634 -45.89 30.38 24.36
N PRO A 635 -45.43 29.37 23.58
CA PRO A 635 -44.30 28.53 23.98
C PRO A 635 -43.01 29.31 24.24
N LEU A 636 -42.17 28.79 25.15
CA LEU A 636 -40.82 29.30 25.38
C LEU A 636 -39.89 28.90 24.23
N ILE A 637 -38.87 29.73 23.99
CA ILE A 637 -37.78 29.38 23.08
C ILE A 637 -36.87 28.38 23.81
N ALA A 638 -36.58 27.26 23.15
CA ALA A 638 -35.62 26.28 23.61
C ALA A 638 -34.63 26.04 22.46
N PRO A 639 -33.36 26.46 22.57
CA PRO A 639 -32.37 26.12 21.57
C PRO A 639 -32.30 24.60 21.42
N ALA A 640 -32.27 24.11 20.18
CA ALA A 640 -32.10 22.69 19.93
C ALA A 640 -30.88 22.16 20.70
N PRO A 641 -30.99 21.00 21.39
CA PRO A 641 -29.82 20.37 22.02
C PRO A 641 -28.76 20.10 20.94
N LYS A 642 -27.49 20.03 21.37
CA LYS A 642 -26.39 19.65 20.49
C LYS A 642 -26.79 18.42 19.67
N ILE A 643 -26.69 18.53 18.35
CA ILE A 643 -26.91 17.41 17.44
C ILE A 643 -25.72 16.47 17.62
N GLY A 644 -25.94 15.29 18.23
CA GLY A 644 -24.95 14.20 18.27
C GLY A 644 -24.13 14.07 19.56
N SER A 645 -24.79 13.91 20.72
CA SER A 645 -24.18 13.24 21.88
C SER A 645 -24.17 11.72 21.71
#